data_AF-A0A7C8IY12-F1
#
_entry.id   AF-A0A7C8IY12-F1
#
_cell.length_a   1.000
_cell.length_b   1.000
_cell.length_c   1.000
_cell.angle_alpha   90.00
_cell.angle_beta   90.00
_cell.angle_gamma   90.00
#
_symmetry.space_group_name_H-M   'P 1'
#
loop_
_entity.id
_entity.type
_entity.pdbx_description
1 polymer ?
#
loop_
_entity_poly.entity_id
_entity_poly.type
_entity_poly.pdbx_seq_one_letter_code
_entity_poly.pdbx_strand_id
1 'polypeptide(L)'
;MLPFRIVADILYGELNEEMIADLKDIVPLREVLFKQMINGGLTRFSLSRFLPTAANRGMTTFQTRWRAFNDRAYERARELGGFTKPVVSMYEAAHKGPVTFEHVLQTLDECLFANLDVTTGAMAWNIIFLAANEDYQGKLVKELALHSTTEGRRRYILNNSTLLASCISESARLRPAAAFSVPQSAPTTRVIDGYVIPAGTDIIIDAYSLNMRGDFWGLDADTYRPERFLEKSSVEQRYHYWRFGFGPRQCLGKYLADIVIRSLIIYFVENYKLRVYAHLHPHFTNDVGVAQPFTIAWSYYLATLAKLLFSGPGGPETRFWRLNSTPQEATRYRAFSWRKIRWAFALIANQRGVRWNHEVKNVHPPEARGKAHFLALQAWKIGNLQYAQLSFISVALGLSRPEDWPPPFGAITDVTTVRQFWGKYWHQQLRHMLTSYTDAFIDTVGIPRGTNWSSYTTLYLAFIFSGMFHALSQRQMPCPVDVTDSERVTGFFLFFVWQAAAITFEDFTQWCWKRVLVGNVEYLGEFAACRRYISLTLYRQLHKVLILDDQKPRNVWSHPTHIVSGWEGRQAEELRAAACAELSNTGLVDFEEGTATSVTRGESCFEITTEECMTFRGRKLLIATGKKNVFPDIPGFADNYPEKIFHCMFTFGYENRGAKLAGLLAEGALATPFHAKMVIGDTMKFAERVRVFTNGDSVLRAKMDAHIGLPGVTYEDRPITCIRRTASSLGLELDLEGGSSETIDFLVHQPRTEINILPLVKQLGLELDDRGDIKNTPPFYQTDHPGVFVAGDCATPFKIIPMAMFMGAQAGAGIARSIAGDGFLKAHSQQTIM
;
A
#
# COMPACT_ATOMS: atom_id res chain seq x y z
N MET A 1 -29.54 -21.31 9.48
CA MET A 1 -30.78 -20.83 8.83
C MET A 1 -31.81 -20.23 9.78
N LEU A 2 -31.79 -20.48 11.10
CA LEU A 2 -32.80 -19.89 12.01
C LEU A 2 -32.84 -18.35 11.98
N PRO A 3 -31.72 -17.60 12.10
CA PRO A 3 -31.75 -16.14 11.98
C PRO A 3 -32.33 -15.65 10.64
N PHE A 4 -31.95 -16.31 9.54
CA PHE A 4 -32.46 -16.00 8.20
C PHE A 4 -33.97 -16.20 8.08
N ARG A 5 -34.52 -17.26 8.68
CA ARG A 5 -35.97 -17.49 8.72
C ARG A 5 -36.69 -16.44 9.55
N ILE A 6 -36.16 -16.07 10.71
CA ILE A 6 -36.74 -15.02 11.56
C ILE A 6 -36.80 -13.70 10.81
N VAL A 7 -35.71 -13.33 10.11
CA VAL A 7 -35.66 -12.09 9.32
C VAL A 7 -36.65 -12.14 8.15
N ALA A 8 -36.72 -13.27 7.45
CA ALA A 8 -37.70 -13.45 6.37
C ALA A 8 -39.14 -13.29 6.88
N ASP A 9 -39.47 -13.90 8.02
CA ASP A 9 -40.80 -13.80 8.63
C ASP A 9 -41.12 -12.36 9.08
N ILE A 10 -40.14 -11.62 9.58
CA ILE A 10 -40.32 -10.21 9.95
C ILE A 10 -40.55 -9.34 8.71
N LEU A 11 -39.80 -9.56 7.63
CA LEU A 11 -39.90 -8.74 6.42
C LEU A 11 -41.17 -9.03 5.62
N TYR A 12 -41.48 -10.31 5.43
CA TYR A 12 -42.53 -10.78 4.51
C TYR A 12 -43.78 -11.30 5.21
N GLY A 13 -43.71 -11.63 6.50
CA GLY A 13 -44.73 -12.42 7.21
C GLY A 13 -44.58 -13.92 6.95
N GLU A 14 -45.64 -14.67 7.29
CA GLU A 14 -45.69 -16.14 7.15
C GLU A 14 -45.58 -16.58 5.69
N LEU A 15 -44.34 -16.75 5.22
CA LEU A 15 -44.00 -17.36 3.95
C LEU A 15 -44.47 -18.81 3.95
N ASN A 16 -45.13 -19.24 2.86
CA ASN A 16 -45.49 -20.65 2.69
C ASN A 16 -44.24 -21.50 2.36
N GLU A 17 -44.37 -22.82 2.39
CA GLU A 17 -43.24 -23.72 2.17
C GLU A 17 -42.60 -23.57 0.78
N GLU A 18 -43.41 -23.28 -0.24
CA GLU A 18 -42.96 -23.04 -1.61
C GLU A 18 -42.05 -21.80 -1.69
N MET A 19 -42.48 -20.69 -1.10
CA MET A 19 -41.68 -19.46 -1.05
C MET A 19 -40.40 -19.64 -0.22
N ILE A 20 -40.43 -20.45 0.83
CA ILE A 20 -39.23 -20.80 1.59
C ILE A 20 -38.27 -21.64 0.74
N ALA A 21 -38.79 -22.54 -0.12
CA ALA A 21 -37.98 -23.31 -1.05
C ALA A 21 -37.37 -22.40 -2.13
N ASP A 22 -38.16 -21.52 -2.74
CA ASP A 22 -37.70 -20.51 -3.70
C ASP A 22 -36.54 -19.67 -3.14
N LEU A 23 -36.70 -19.20 -1.90
CA LEU A 23 -35.71 -18.39 -1.24
C LEU A 23 -34.39 -19.17 -1.02
N LYS A 24 -34.48 -20.45 -0.64
CA LYS A 24 -33.30 -21.34 -0.52
C LYS A 24 -32.60 -21.54 -1.86
N ASP A 25 -33.33 -21.60 -2.97
CA ASP A 25 -32.75 -21.76 -4.30
C ASP A 25 -32.09 -20.48 -4.85
N ILE A 26 -32.40 -19.33 -4.26
CA ILE A 26 -31.75 -18.05 -4.57
C ILE A 26 -30.42 -17.90 -3.79
N VAL A 27 -30.31 -18.49 -2.58
CA VAL A 27 -29.12 -18.36 -1.71
C VAL A 27 -27.81 -18.70 -2.42
N PRO A 28 -27.63 -19.87 -3.09
CA PRO A 28 -26.36 -20.21 -3.72
C PRO A 28 -25.94 -19.22 -4.80
N LEU A 29 -26.91 -18.70 -5.56
CA LEU A 29 -26.67 -17.72 -6.62
C LEU A 29 -26.14 -16.40 -6.03
N ARG A 30 -26.78 -15.92 -4.96
CA ARG A 30 -26.33 -14.72 -4.23
C ARG A 30 -24.96 -14.94 -3.58
N GLU A 31 -24.70 -16.10 -2.99
CA GLU A 31 -23.38 -16.40 -2.40
C GLU A 31 -22.25 -16.37 -3.43
N VAL A 32 -22.47 -16.92 -4.63
CA VAL A 32 -21.45 -16.91 -5.70
C VAL A 32 -21.12 -15.47 -6.11
N LEU A 33 -22.14 -14.63 -6.29
CA LEU A 33 -21.96 -13.22 -6.64
C LEU A 33 -21.22 -12.46 -5.54
N PHE A 34 -21.54 -12.72 -4.28
CA PHE A 34 -20.85 -12.11 -3.15
C PHE A 34 -19.37 -12.50 -3.08
N LYS A 35 -19.05 -13.79 -3.27
CA LYS A 35 -17.67 -14.27 -3.32
C LYS A 35 -16.89 -13.60 -4.45
N GLN A 36 -17.50 -13.42 -5.62
CA GLN A 36 -16.87 -12.70 -6.74
C GLN A 36 -16.65 -11.22 -6.43
N MET A 37 -17.60 -10.56 -5.77
CA MET A 37 -17.47 -9.16 -5.35
C MET A 37 -16.33 -8.98 -4.32
N ILE A 38 -16.22 -9.86 -3.32
CA ILE A 38 -15.15 -9.82 -2.32
C ILE A 38 -13.78 -10.14 -2.93
N ASN A 39 -13.69 -11.20 -3.76
CA ASN A 39 -12.44 -11.58 -4.41
C ASN A 39 -11.97 -10.52 -5.43
N GLY A 40 -12.87 -9.70 -5.95
CA GLY A 40 -12.59 -8.64 -6.90
C GLY A 40 -12.30 -9.15 -8.31
N GLY A 41 -11.42 -8.45 -9.02
CA GLY A 41 -11.08 -8.70 -10.42
C GLY A 41 -11.70 -7.68 -11.37
N LEU A 42 -12.05 -8.11 -12.59
CA LEU A 42 -12.63 -7.23 -13.62
C LEU A 42 -13.89 -6.50 -13.12
N THR A 43 -14.67 -7.11 -12.24
CA THR A 43 -15.90 -6.55 -11.66
C THR A 43 -15.69 -5.29 -10.81
N ARG A 44 -14.45 -4.93 -10.47
CA ARG A 44 -14.12 -3.67 -9.77
C ARG A 44 -14.18 -2.44 -10.68
N PHE A 45 -14.08 -2.63 -12.00
CA PHE A 45 -14.08 -1.53 -12.94
C PHE A 45 -15.50 -1.24 -13.42
N SER A 46 -15.91 0.02 -13.45
CA SER A 46 -17.26 0.41 -13.86
C SER A 46 -17.62 -0.02 -15.29
N LEU A 47 -16.62 -0.20 -16.16
CA LEU A 47 -16.79 -0.70 -17.53
C LEU A 47 -17.20 -2.18 -17.56
N SER A 48 -16.89 -2.95 -16.52
CA SER A 48 -17.16 -4.39 -16.48
C SER A 48 -18.64 -4.68 -16.62
N ARG A 49 -19.53 -3.78 -16.20
CA ARG A 49 -20.99 -3.93 -16.31
C ARG A 49 -21.46 -4.16 -17.76
N PHE A 50 -20.70 -3.68 -18.74
CA PHE A 50 -21.01 -3.83 -20.17
C PHE A 50 -20.39 -5.09 -20.79
N LEU A 51 -19.52 -5.78 -20.06
CA LEU A 51 -18.86 -6.99 -20.56
C LEU A 51 -19.74 -8.23 -20.34
N PRO A 52 -19.75 -9.22 -21.24
CA PRO A 52 -20.52 -10.45 -21.07
C PRO A 52 -19.80 -11.44 -20.13
N THR A 53 -19.53 -11.03 -18.89
CA THR A 53 -18.87 -11.87 -17.88
C THR A 53 -19.86 -12.85 -17.23
N ALA A 54 -19.34 -13.96 -16.69
CA ALA A 54 -20.16 -14.89 -15.90
C ALA A 54 -20.78 -14.20 -14.67
N ALA A 55 -20.07 -13.25 -14.06
CA ALA A 55 -20.56 -12.45 -12.95
C ALA A 55 -21.77 -11.59 -13.35
N ASN A 56 -21.71 -10.91 -14.50
CA ASN A 56 -22.83 -10.08 -14.96
C ASN A 56 -24.03 -10.91 -15.36
N ARG A 57 -23.83 -12.05 -16.04
CA ARG A 57 -24.94 -12.99 -16.32
C ARG A 57 -25.58 -13.50 -15.04
N GLY A 58 -24.76 -13.91 -14.06
CA GLY A 58 -25.25 -14.34 -12.75
C GLY A 58 -26.00 -13.23 -12.02
N MET A 59 -25.53 -11.98 -12.10
CA MET A 59 -26.20 -10.82 -11.52
C MET A 59 -27.56 -10.58 -12.16
N THR A 60 -27.67 -10.63 -13.49
CA THR A 60 -28.95 -10.51 -14.19
C THR A 60 -29.91 -11.62 -13.77
N THR A 61 -29.46 -12.88 -13.73
CA THR A 61 -30.29 -14.00 -13.25
C THR A 61 -30.76 -13.79 -11.81
N PHE A 62 -29.87 -13.31 -10.93
CA PHE A 62 -30.21 -13.03 -9.55
C PHE A 62 -31.26 -11.93 -9.45
N GLN A 63 -31.04 -10.78 -10.09
CA GLN A 63 -31.96 -9.65 -10.06
C GLN A 63 -33.36 -10.03 -10.57
N THR A 64 -33.44 -10.83 -11.63
CA THR A 64 -34.73 -11.31 -12.16
C THR A 64 -35.45 -12.22 -11.17
N ARG A 65 -34.76 -13.24 -10.63
CA ARG A 65 -35.37 -14.17 -9.66
C ARG A 65 -35.73 -13.47 -8.36
N TRP A 66 -34.86 -12.56 -7.91
CA TRP A 66 -35.04 -11.80 -6.69
C TRP A 66 -36.25 -10.88 -6.78
N ARG A 67 -36.40 -10.14 -7.88
CA ARG A 67 -37.59 -9.33 -8.15
C ARG A 67 -38.86 -10.18 -8.16
N ALA A 68 -38.87 -11.26 -8.93
CA ALA A 68 -40.03 -12.13 -9.05
C ALA A 68 -40.48 -12.73 -7.70
N PHE A 69 -39.52 -13.10 -6.84
CA PHE A 69 -39.81 -13.56 -5.49
C PHE A 69 -40.45 -12.46 -4.63
N ASN A 70 -39.85 -11.26 -4.62
CA ASN A 70 -40.34 -10.17 -3.78
C ASN A 70 -41.70 -9.65 -4.23
N ASP A 71 -41.99 -9.65 -5.53
CA ASP A 71 -43.31 -9.26 -6.05
C ASP A 71 -44.41 -10.23 -5.57
N ARG A 72 -44.15 -11.55 -5.60
CA ARG A 72 -45.07 -12.54 -5.02
C ARG A 72 -45.21 -12.38 -3.50
N ALA A 73 -44.09 -12.12 -2.82
CA ALA A 73 -44.10 -11.95 -1.37
C ALA A 73 -44.86 -10.70 -0.93
N TYR A 74 -44.75 -9.62 -1.69
CA TYR A 74 -45.51 -8.39 -1.50
C TYR A 74 -47.01 -8.63 -1.65
N GLU A 75 -47.45 -9.26 -2.74
CA GLU A 75 -48.89 -9.53 -2.97
C GLU A 75 -49.48 -10.40 -1.85
N ARG A 76 -48.79 -11.47 -1.47
CA ARG A 76 -49.18 -12.31 -0.33
C ARG A 76 -49.26 -11.53 0.98
N ALA A 77 -48.25 -10.72 1.28
CA ALA A 77 -48.22 -9.93 2.51
C ALA A 77 -49.35 -8.89 2.55
N ARG A 78 -49.80 -8.40 1.39
CA ARG A 78 -50.95 -7.51 1.24
C ARG A 78 -52.27 -8.26 1.53
N GLU A 79 -52.42 -9.47 1.00
CA GLU A 79 -53.58 -10.35 1.24
C GLU A 79 -53.76 -10.72 2.72
N LEU A 80 -52.67 -10.92 3.46
CA LEU A 80 -52.67 -11.34 4.87
C LEU A 80 -52.91 -10.20 5.89
N GLY A 81 -53.43 -9.04 5.46
CA GLY A 81 -53.76 -7.91 6.35
C GLY A 81 -52.75 -6.75 6.29
N GLY A 82 -52.51 -6.26 5.07
CA GLY A 82 -51.50 -5.25 4.71
C GLY A 82 -51.39 -4.01 5.63
N PHE A 83 -50.17 -3.44 5.61
CA PHE A 83 -49.58 -2.34 6.41
C PHE A 83 -48.80 -2.69 7.69
N THR A 84 -48.95 -3.88 8.28
CA THR A 84 -48.10 -4.28 9.43
C THR A 84 -46.76 -4.89 9.03
N LYS A 85 -46.59 -5.27 7.75
CA LYS A 85 -45.40 -5.95 7.24
C LYS A 85 -44.46 -4.98 6.51
N PRO A 86 -43.14 -4.99 6.79
CA PRO A 86 -42.16 -4.11 6.16
C PRO A 86 -42.19 -4.15 4.63
N VAL A 87 -42.29 -5.33 4.01
CA VAL A 87 -42.29 -5.44 2.54
C VAL A 87 -43.41 -4.61 1.89
N VAL A 88 -44.61 -4.59 2.49
CA VAL A 88 -45.75 -3.80 1.98
C VAL A 88 -45.45 -2.32 2.09
N SER A 89 -44.98 -1.86 3.25
CA SER A 89 -44.63 -0.44 3.44
C SER A 89 -43.53 0.04 2.49
N MET A 90 -42.53 -0.80 2.22
CA MET A 90 -41.41 -0.48 1.33
C MET A 90 -41.86 -0.44 -0.14
N TYR A 91 -42.67 -1.41 -0.57
CA TYR A 91 -43.23 -1.43 -1.92
C TYR A 91 -44.18 -0.25 -2.15
N GLU A 92 -45.07 0.07 -1.21
CA GLU A 92 -45.95 1.24 -1.28
C GLU A 92 -45.16 2.55 -1.34
N ALA A 93 -44.05 2.65 -0.60
CA ALA A 93 -43.14 3.79 -0.71
C ALA A 93 -42.49 3.86 -2.10
N ALA A 94 -42.17 2.73 -2.74
CA ALA A 94 -41.68 2.74 -4.12
C ALA A 94 -42.74 3.19 -5.13
N HIS A 95 -44.00 2.78 -4.94
CA HIS A 95 -45.12 3.21 -5.79
C HIS A 95 -45.39 4.73 -5.67
N LYS A 96 -45.22 5.31 -4.48
CA LYS A 96 -45.45 6.75 -4.23
C LYS A 96 -44.32 7.66 -4.72
N GLY A 97 -43.18 7.11 -5.13
CA GLY A 97 -42.05 7.87 -5.69
C GLY A 97 -40.91 8.35 -4.76
N PRO A 98 -40.94 8.33 -3.41
CA PRO A 98 -39.79 8.75 -2.60
C PRO A 98 -38.58 7.79 -2.67
N VAL A 99 -38.79 6.55 -3.11
CA VAL A 99 -37.73 5.54 -3.32
C VAL A 99 -38.00 4.77 -4.62
N THR A 100 -36.97 4.17 -5.22
CA THR A 100 -37.14 3.31 -6.41
C THR A 100 -37.34 1.86 -5.99
N PHE A 101 -37.98 1.05 -6.85
CA PHE A 101 -38.06 -0.40 -6.64
C PHE A 101 -36.69 -1.05 -6.54
N GLU A 102 -35.70 -0.55 -7.27
CA GLU A 102 -34.33 -1.07 -7.17
C GLU A 102 -33.75 -0.85 -5.77
N HIS A 103 -33.92 0.35 -5.18
CA HIS A 103 -33.49 0.61 -3.81
C HIS A 103 -34.20 -0.31 -2.80
N VAL A 104 -35.49 -0.58 -2.99
CA VAL A 104 -36.25 -1.51 -2.14
C VAL A 104 -35.70 -2.93 -2.25
N LEU A 105 -35.51 -3.45 -3.47
CA LEU A 105 -34.99 -4.79 -3.69
C LEU A 105 -33.56 -4.98 -3.15
N GLN A 106 -32.70 -3.97 -3.32
CA GLN A 106 -31.35 -3.98 -2.76
C GLN A 106 -31.38 -3.97 -1.22
N THR A 107 -32.26 -3.17 -0.61
CA THR A 107 -32.42 -3.12 0.85
C THR A 107 -32.92 -4.47 1.39
N LEU A 108 -33.86 -5.12 0.69
CA LEU A 108 -34.36 -6.44 1.07
C LEU A 108 -33.27 -7.53 0.94
N ASP A 109 -32.43 -7.47 -0.11
CA ASP A 109 -31.26 -8.36 -0.25
C ASP A 109 -30.29 -8.19 0.93
N GLU A 110 -29.92 -6.94 1.24
CA GLU A 110 -29.01 -6.63 2.33
C GLU A 110 -29.56 -7.12 3.69
N CYS A 111 -30.80 -6.78 4.01
CA CYS A 111 -31.45 -7.16 5.28
C CYS A 111 -31.47 -8.68 5.48
N LEU A 112 -31.69 -9.44 4.41
CA LEU A 112 -31.88 -10.88 4.48
C LEU A 112 -30.57 -11.67 4.39
N PHE A 113 -29.74 -11.39 3.37
CA PHE A 113 -28.57 -12.20 3.06
C PHE A 113 -27.31 -11.76 3.81
N ALA A 114 -27.14 -10.46 4.11
CA ALA A 114 -25.96 -10.00 4.87
C ALA A 114 -26.06 -10.30 6.38
N ASN A 115 -27.23 -10.70 6.87
CA ASN A 115 -27.51 -10.92 8.29
C ASN A 115 -27.13 -12.34 8.78
N LEU A 116 -27.12 -13.35 7.89
CA LEU A 116 -26.92 -14.76 8.27
C LEU A 116 -25.58 -14.98 9.01
N ASP A 117 -24.48 -14.59 8.39
CA ASP A 117 -23.13 -14.88 8.89
C ASP A 117 -22.76 -14.00 10.08
N VAL A 118 -23.13 -12.72 10.00
CA VAL A 118 -22.78 -11.71 11.02
C VAL A 118 -23.50 -11.99 12.34
N THR A 119 -24.80 -12.31 12.32
CA THR A 119 -25.56 -12.62 13.55
C THR A 119 -25.11 -13.95 14.15
N THR A 120 -24.76 -14.94 13.33
CA THR A 120 -24.22 -16.22 13.83
C THR A 120 -22.88 -16.00 14.53
N GLY A 121 -21.97 -15.21 13.94
CA GLY A 121 -20.69 -14.85 14.55
C GLY A 121 -20.87 -14.04 15.84
N ALA A 122 -21.77 -13.06 15.85
CA ALA A 122 -22.09 -12.26 17.03
C ALA A 122 -22.69 -13.12 18.16
N MET A 123 -23.50 -14.12 17.85
CA MET A 123 -24.11 -15.02 18.83
C MET A 123 -23.08 -15.97 19.47
N ALA A 124 -22.14 -16.50 18.67
CA ALA A 124 -21.21 -17.53 19.14
C ALA A 124 -20.39 -17.09 20.37
N TRP A 125 -19.85 -15.87 20.33
CA TRP A 125 -19.03 -15.34 21.43
C TRP A 125 -19.84 -15.07 22.70
N ASN A 126 -21.11 -14.70 22.59
CA ASN A 126 -21.98 -14.55 23.75
C ASN A 126 -22.11 -15.87 24.53
N ILE A 127 -22.34 -16.99 23.82
CA ILE A 127 -22.43 -18.32 24.44
C ILE A 127 -21.11 -18.68 25.11
N ILE A 128 -19.98 -18.43 24.45
CA ILE A 128 -18.64 -18.72 24.99
C ILE A 128 -18.35 -17.90 26.25
N PHE A 129 -18.58 -16.59 26.24
CA PHE A 129 -18.31 -15.76 27.41
C PHE A 129 -19.23 -16.09 28.58
N LEU A 130 -20.51 -16.35 28.33
CA LEU A 130 -21.42 -16.81 29.39
C LEU A 130 -21.00 -18.17 29.94
N ALA A 131 -20.60 -19.12 29.08
CA ALA A 131 -20.10 -20.43 29.50
C ALA A 131 -18.81 -20.37 30.33
N ALA A 132 -17.92 -19.42 30.00
CA ALA A 132 -16.68 -19.19 30.73
C ALA A 132 -16.90 -18.46 32.05
N ASN A 133 -17.96 -17.65 32.16
CA ASN A 133 -18.28 -16.85 33.34
C ASN A 133 -19.66 -17.23 33.91
N GLU A 134 -19.73 -18.38 34.58
CA GLU A 134 -20.97 -18.93 35.14
C GLU A 134 -21.69 -17.98 36.11
N ASP A 135 -20.97 -17.10 36.79
CA ASP A 135 -21.55 -16.10 37.70
C ASP A 135 -22.51 -15.15 36.97
N TYR A 136 -22.18 -14.73 35.75
CA TYR A 136 -23.06 -13.90 34.94
C TYR A 136 -24.30 -14.65 34.45
N GLN A 137 -24.20 -15.96 34.17
CA GLN A 137 -25.39 -16.77 33.90
C GLN A 137 -26.33 -16.76 35.11
N GLY A 138 -25.79 -16.96 36.32
CA GLY A 138 -26.57 -16.91 37.56
C GLY A 138 -27.24 -15.55 37.79
N LYS A 139 -26.51 -14.45 37.55
CA LYS A 139 -27.06 -13.08 37.61
C LYS A 139 -28.18 -12.87 36.58
N LEU A 140 -28.00 -13.33 35.34
CA LEU A 140 -29.00 -13.21 34.27
C LEU A 140 -30.27 -14.01 34.57
N VAL A 141 -30.16 -15.25 35.08
CA VAL A 141 -31.34 -16.04 35.47
C VAL A 141 -32.16 -15.30 36.53
N LYS A 142 -31.49 -14.71 37.53
CA LYS A 142 -32.16 -13.91 38.58
C LYS A 142 -32.84 -12.66 38.00
N GLU A 143 -32.17 -11.94 37.10
CA GLU A 143 -32.74 -10.75 36.44
C GLU A 143 -33.95 -11.12 35.57
N LEU A 144 -33.87 -12.20 34.79
CA LEU A 144 -34.93 -12.67 33.90
C LEU A 144 -36.18 -13.16 34.65
N ALA A 145 -36.01 -13.71 35.85
CA ALA A 145 -37.13 -14.13 36.71
C ALA A 145 -38.05 -12.96 37.09
N LEU A 146 -37.53 -11.72 37.14
CA LEU A 146 -38.31 -10.50 37.39
C LEU A 146 -39.17 -10.08 36.19
N HIS A 147 -38.94 -10.67 35.01
CA HIS A 147 -39.57 -10.34 33.73
C HIS A 147 -40.20 -11.58 33.08
N SER A 148 -40.90 -12.40 33.87
CA SER A 148 -41.49 -13.68 33.45
C SER A 148 -42.78 -13.55 32.62
N THR A 149 -43.50 -12.42 32.71
CA THR A 149 -44.70 -12.18 31.89
C THR A 149 -44.33 -11.86 30.45
N THR A 150 -45.20 -12.18 29.48
CA THR A 150 -44.96 -11.92 28.05
C THR A 150 -44.65 -10.45 27.77
N GLU A 151 -45.42 -9.52 28.36
CA GLU A 151 -45.18 -8.07 28.18
C GLU A 151 -43.96 -7.57 28.95
N GLY A 152 -43.69 -8.14 30.14
CA GLY A 152 -42.45 -7.89 30.88
C GLY A 152 -41.21 -8.28 30.06
N ARG A 153 -41.25 -9.45 29.44
CA ARG A 153 -40.20 -9.98 28.58
C ARG A 153 -39.98 -9.14 27.33
N ARG A 154 -41.06 -8.70 26.69
CA ARG A 154 -41.00 -7.79 25.53
C ARG A 154 -40.28 -6.48 25.88
N ARG A 155 -40.68 -5.83 26.98
CA ARG A 155 -40.03 -4.59 27.45
C ARG A 155 -38.57 -4.81 27.81
N TYR A 156 -38.26 -5.94 28.45
CA TYR A 156 -36.89 -6.30 28.82
C TYR A 156 -35.98 -6.47 27.59
N ILE A 157 -36.43 -7.20 26.56
CA ILE A 157 -35.68 -7.41 25.31
C ILE A 157 -35.38 -6.07 24.61
N LEU A 158 -36.29 -5.11 24.66
CA LEU A 158 -36.11 -3.80 24.03
C LEU A 158 -35.27 -2.82 24.87
N ASN A 159 -35.03 -3.11 26.15
CA ASN A 159 -34.27 -2.23 27.04
C ASN A 159 -32.75 -2.44 26.90
N ASN A 160 -32.04 -1.36 26.58
CA ASN A 160 -30.57 -1.37 26.41
C ASN A 160 -29.79 -1.20 27.72
N SER A 161 -30.46 -0.99 28.85
CA SER A 161 -29.86 -0.78 30.17
C SER A 161 -29.94 -2.01 31.06
N THR A 162 -30.15 -3.19 30.48
CA THR A 162 -30.24 -4.47 31.20
C THR A 162 -28.87 -5.13 31.31
N LEU A 163 -28.69 -6.05 32.26
CA LEU A 163 -27.47 -6.85 32.32
C LEU A 163 -27.31 -7.68 31.04
N LEU A 164 -28.39 -8.23 30.47
CA LEU A 164 -28.32 -8.95 29.19
C LEU A 164 -27.80 -8.07 28.04
N ALA A 165 -28.32 -6.85 27.90
CA ALA A 165 -27.85 -5.91 26.88
C ALA A 165 -26.36 -5.58 27.06
N SER A 166 -25.92 -5.49 28.32
CA SER A 166 -24.53 -5.24 28.68
C SER A 166 -23.62 -6.43 28.39
N CYS A 167 -24.07 -7.66 28.67
CA CYS A 167 -23.35 -8.90 28.34
C CYS A 167 -23.12 -9.05 26.83
N ILE A 168 -24.12 -8.65 26.03
CA ILE A 168 -24.03 -8.66 24.57
C ILE A 168 -23.07 -7.59 24.07
N SER A 169 -23.17 -6.38 24.63
CA SER A 169 -22.28 -5.28 24.24
C SER A 169 -20.82 -5.59 24.58
N GLU A 170 -20.56 -6.16 25.75
CA GLU A 170 -19.23 -6.59 26.19
C GLU A 170 -18.68 -7.74 25.34
N SER A 171 -19.51 -8.72 24.99
CA SER A 171 -19.09 -9.79 24.08
C SER A 171 -18.66 -9.23 22.72
N ALA A 172 -19.46 -8.30 22.17
CA ALA A 172 -19.15 -7.65 20.90
C ALA A 172 -17.99 -6.63 20.99
N ARG A 173 -17.71 -6.10 22.18
CA ARG A 173 -16.53 -5.26 22.46
C ARG A 173 -15.26 -6.10 22.41
N LEU A 174 -15.25 -7.23 23.14
CA LEU A 174 -14.13 -8.17 23.19
C LEU A 174 -13.89 -8.89 21.86
N ARG A 175 -14.96 -9.18 21.13
CA ARG A 175 -14.95 -9.97 19.89
C ARG A 175 -15.87 -9.32 18.86
N PRO A 176 -15.44 -8.20 18.25
CA PRO A 176 -16.23 -7.53 17.22
C PRO A 176 -16.41 -8.45 16.01
N ALA A 177 -17.59 -8.40 15.41
CA ALA A 177 -17.93 -9.25 14.26
C ALA A 177 -17.03 -8.96 13.03
N ALA A 178 -16.51 -7.74 12.92
CA ALA A 178 -15.51 -7.34 11.95
C ALA A 178 -14.37 -6.61 12.66
N ALA A 179 -13.12 -7.00 12.38
CA ALA A 179 -11.95 -6.31 12.94
C ALA A 179 -11.79 -4.90 12.36
N PHE A 180 -12.19 -4.70 11.10
CA PHE A 180 -12.19 -3.41 10.43
C PHE A 180 -13.58 -3.10 9.86
N SER A 181 -13.96 -1.82 9.82
CA SER A 181 -15.13 -1.39 9.07
C SER A 181 -14.92 -1.59 7.56
N VAL A 182 -16.01 -1.66 6.81
CA VAL A 182 -15.95 -1.51 5.35
C VAL A 182 -15.32 -0.14 5.02
N PRO A 183 -14.37 -0.05 4.07
CA PRO A 183 -13.77 1.21 3.67
C PRO A 183 -14.82 2.22 3.21
N GLN A 184 -14.70 3.46 3.66
CA GLN A 184 -15.54 4.57 3.19
C GLN A 184 -14.64 5.70 2.68
N SER A 185 -14.90 6.15 1.46
CA SER A 185 -14.18 7.28 0.89
C SER A 185 -14.76 8.60 1.42
N ALA A 186 -13.92 9.47 1.98
CA ALA A 186 -14.35 10.79 2.42
C ALA A 186 -14.77 11.63 1.18
N PRO A 187 -16.03 12.12 1.07
CA PRO A 187 -16.48 12.83 -0.14
C PRO A 187 -15.86 14.23 -0.27
N THR A 188 -15.33 14.77 0.83
CA THR A 188 -14.64 16.05 0.91
C THR A 188 -13.36 15.87 1.72
N THR A 189 -12.38 16.73 1.49
CA THR A 189 -11.16 16.75 2.31
C THR A 189 -11.53 16.97 3.78
N ARG A 190 -10.94 16.19 4.68
CA ARG A 190 -11.15 16.26 6.14
C ARG A 190 -9.82 16.47 6.85
N VAL A 191 -9.84 17.20 7.96
CA VAL A 191 -8.70 17.28 8.87
C VAL A 191 -9.04 16.48 10.12
N ILE A 192 -8.24 15.47 10.44
CA ILE A 192 -8.37 14.65 11.65
C ILE A 192 -7.05 14.74 12.39
N ASP A 193 -7.06 15.28 13.60
CA ASP A 193 -5.87 15.43 14.44
C ASP A 193 -4.67 16.11 13.73
N GLY A 194 -4.96 17.16 12.96
CA GLY A 194 -3.95 17.88 12.16
C GLY A 194 -3.57 17.21 10.83
N TYR A 195 -3.99 15.96 10.59
CA TYR A 195 -3.77 15.26 9.32
C TYR A 195 -4.83 15.64 8.29
N VAL A 196 -4.40 16.11 7.12
CA VAL A 196 -5.28 16.37 5.98
C VAL A 196 -5.52 15.07 5.23
N ILE A 197 -6.76 14.57 5.29
CA ILE A 197 -7.26 13.42 4.53
C ILE A 197 -7.96 13.94 3.28
N PRO A 198 -7.37 13.78 2.07
CA PRO A 198 -7.97 14.27 0.84
C PRO A 198 -9.34 13.64 0.54
N ALA A 199 -10.19 14.39 -0.18
CA ALA A 199 -11.40 13.83 -0.76
C ALA A 199 -11.08 12.59 -1.62
N GLY A 200 -11.92 11.56 -1.53
CA GLY A 200 -11.74 10.27 -2.21
C GLY A 200 -10.84 9.27 -1.47
N THR A 201 -10.26 9.64 -0.32
CA THR A 201 -9.44 8.71 0.48
C THR A 201 -10.33 7.72 1.23
N ASP A 202 -10.06 6.43 1.06
CA ASP A 202 -10.72 5.35 1.78
C ASP A 202 -10.25 5.29 3.24
N ILE A 203 -11.21 5.33 4.17
CA ILE A 203 -11.00 5.27 5.61
C ILE A 203 -11.64 3.99 6.14
N ILE A 204 -10.90 3.26 6.98
CA ILE A 204 -11.40 2.13 7.76
C ILE A 204 -11.29 2.44 9.25
N ILE A 205 -12.24 1.93 10.04
CA ILE A 205 -12.18 1.96 11.50
C ILE A 205 -11.65 0.61 11.97
N ASP A 206 -10.55 0.63 12.73
CA ASP A 206 -10.08 -0.53 13.49
C ASP A 206 -10.96 -0.72 14.73
N ALA A 207 -11.98 -1.56 14.59
CA ALA A 207 -12.92 -1.85 15.65
C ALA A 207 -12.25 -2.55 16.83
N TYR A 208 -11.21 -3.35 16.58
CA TYR A 208 -10.48 -4.03 17.65
C TYR A 208 -9.71 -3.01 18.50
N SER A 209 -8.93 -2.14 17.87
CA SER A 209 -8.21 -1.10 18.59
C SER A 209 -9.15 -0.15 19.34
N LEU A 210 -10.26 0.26 18.72
CA LEU A 210 -11.24 1.14 19.37
C LEU A 210 -11.96 0.48 20.56
N ASN A 211 -12.46 -0.75 20.38
CA ASN A 211 -13.26 -1.43 21.40
C ASN A 211 -12.42 -2.04 22.53
N MET A 212 -11.15 -2.36 22.27
CA MET A 212 -10.30 -3.09 23.22
C MET A 212 -9.12 -2.31 23.73
N ARG A 213 -8.43 -1.58 22.85
CA ARG A 213 -7.14 -0.95 23.16
C ARG A 213 -7.25 0.53 23.44
N GLY A 214 -8.44 1.11 23.34
CA GLY A 214 -8.67 2.51 23.70
C GLY A 214 -8.60 2.71 25.21
N ASP A 215 -7.90 3.76 25.63
CA ASP A 215 -7.72 4.14 27.04
C ASP A 215 -9.05 4.30 27.81
N PHE A 216 -10.14 4.56 27.09
CA PHE A 216 -11.50 4.63 27.62
C PHE A 216 -11.95 3.38 28.41
N TRP A 217 -11.42 2.20 28.06
CA TRP A 217 -11.83 0.93 28.66
C TRP A 217 -11.05 0.55 29.93
N GLY A 218 -9.95 1.25 30.22
CA GLY A 218 -9.10 1.02 31.40
C GLY A 218 -8.08 -0.10 31.24
N LEU A 219 -7.31 -0.36 32.31
CA LEU A 219 -6.23 -1.37 32.32
C LEU A 219 -6.75 -2.82 32.24
N ASP A 220 -8.00 -3.04 32.63
CA ASP A 220 -8.69 -4.33 32.63
C ASP A 220 -9.59 -4.51 31.39
N ALA A 221 -9.24 -3.84 30.28
CA ALA A 221 -10.01 -3.84 29.03
C ALA A 221 -10.09 -5.22 28.35
N ASP A 222 -9.21 -6.16 28.68
CA ASP A 222 -9.22 -7.53 28.19
C ASP A 222 -10.15 -8.48 28.98
N THR A 223 -10.63 -8.03 30.14
CA THR A 223 -11.47 -8.81 31.05
C THR A 223 -12.95 -8.64 30.68
N TYR A 224 -13.70 -9.75 30.65
CA TYR A 224 -15.14 -9.74 30.42
C TYR A 224 -15.90 -9.18 31.63
N ARG A 225 -16.28 -7.90 31.56
CA ARG A 225 -17.01 -7.19 32.63
C ARG A 225 -18.17 -6.37 32.06
N PRO A 226 -19.34 -6.99 31.86
CA PRO A 226 -20.56 -6.34 31.39
C PRO A 226 -20.95 -5.06 32.13
N GLU A 227 -20.71 -4.96 33.44
CA GLU A 227 -21.11 -3.82 34.28
C GLU A 227 -20.58 -2.47 33.76
N ARG A 228 -19.47 -2.44 33.01
CA ARG A 228 -18.93 -1.21 32.39
C ARG A 228 -19.95 -0.47 31.52
N PHE A 229 -20.83 -1.22 30.85
CA PHE A 229 -21.87 -0.65 30.00
C PHE A 229 -23.04 -0.05 30.80
N LEU A 230 -23.20 -0.44 32.07
CA LEU A 230 -24.18 0.13 33.01
C LEU A 230 -23.61 1.33 33.76
N GLU A 231 -22.30 1.34 34.02
CA GLU A 231 -21.60 2.40 34.74
C GLU A 231 -21.41 3.69 33.92
N LYS A 232 -21.40 3.57 32.59
CA LYS A 232 -21.14 4.68 31.67
C LYS A 232 -22.40 5.08 30.91
N SER A 233 -22.59 6.37 30.67
CA SER A 233 -23.71 6.82 29.85
C SER A 233 -23.52 6.48 28.37
N SER A 234 -24.62 6.39 27.62
CA SER A 234 -24.58 6.17 26.17
C SER A 234 -23.87 7.29 25.40
N VAL A 235 -23.82 8.49 25.97
CA VAL A 235 -23.11 9.65 25.39
C VAL A 235 -21.60 9.46 25.51
N GLU A 236 -21.11 9.07 26.69
CA GLU A 236 -19.69 8.79 26.91
C GLU A 236 -19.20 7.63 26.03
N GLN A 237 -20.01 6.60 25.83
CA GLN A 237 -19.63 5.42 25.05
C GLN A 237 -19.65 5.66 23.53
N ARG A 238 -20.34 6.70 23.05
CA ARG A 238 -20.77 6.82 21.64
C ARG A 238 -19.63 6.67 20.64
N TYR A 239 -18.45 7.21 20.89
CA TYR A 239 -17.31 7.15 19.96
C TYR A 239 -16.18 6.22 20.41
N HIS A 240 -16.36 5.51 21.53
CA HIS A 240 -15.40 4.53 22.05
C HIS A 240 -15.84 3.08 21.84
N TYR A 241 -17.06 2.88 21.33
CA TYR A 241 -17.62 1.57 21.06
C TYR A 241 -18.23 1.49 19.65
N TRP A 242 -17.63 0.69 18.78
CA TRP A 242 -18.11 0.45 17.42
C TRP A 242 -18.66 -0.97 17.27
N ARG A 243 -19.94 -1.07 16.89
CA ARG A 243 -20.62 -2.34 16.59
C ARG A 243 -21.44 -2.27 15.32
N PHE A 244 -22.24 -1.20 15.17
CA PHE A 244 -23.14 -1.01 14.03
C PHE A 244 -22.78 0.21 13.17
N GLY A 245 -21.64 0.86 13.43
CA GLY A 245 -21.28 2.13 12.79
C GLY A 245 -22.01 3.34 13.35
N PHE A 246 -21.83 4.48 12.68
CA PHE A 246 -22.35 5.79 13.09
C PHE A 246 -22.96 6.55 11.90
N GLY A 247 -23.89 7.46 12.20
CA GLY A 247 -24.40 8.42 11.22
C GLY A 247 -25.28 7.79 10.13
N PRO A 248 -25.38 8.43 8.94
CA PRO A 248 -26.30 8.02 7.88
C PRO A 248 -26.04 6.63 7.28
N ARG A 249 -24.83 6.07 7.49
CA ARG A 249 -24.42 4.74 7.02
C ARG A 249 -24.37 3.70 8.15
N GLN A 250 -25.00 4.00 9.29
CA GLN A 250 -25.14 3.04 10.37
C GLN A 250 -25.93 1.81 9.89
N CYS A 251 -25.51 0.62 10.30
CA CYS A 251 -26.13 -0.65 9.93
C CYS A 251 -27.63 -0.65 10.29
N LEU A 252 -28.48 -0.86 9.28
CA LEU A 252 -29.93 -0.99 9.45
C LEU A 252 -30.30 -2.23 10.29
N GLY A 253 -29.48 -3.27 10.23
CA GLY A 253 -29.66 -4.51 10.99
C GLY A 253 -29.65 -4.33 12.51
N LYS A 254 -29.16 -3.20 13.04
CA LYS A 254 -29.12 -2.91 14.49
C LYS A 254 -30.47 -3.11 15.18
N TYR A 255 -31.56 -2.68 14.56
CA TYR A 255 -32.90 -2.73 15.15
C TYR A 255 -33.46 -4.15 15.28
N LEU A 256 -32.89 -5.11 14.55
CA LEU A 256 -33.33 -6.49 14.56
C LEU A 256 -32.33 -7.43 15.25
N ALA A 257 -31.03 -7.21 15.03
CA ALA A 257 -29.98 -8.09 15.51
C ALA A 257 -30.01 -8.24 17.04
N ASP A 258 -30.17 -7.15 17.78
CA ASP A 258 -30.23 -7.21 19.25
C ASP A 258 -31.46 -7.96 19.75
N ILE A 259 -32.62 -7.82 19.08
CA ILE A 259 -33.84 -8.56 19.44
C ILE A 259 -33.61 -10.07 19.26
N VAL A 260 -33.05 -10.48 18.12
CA VAL A 260 -32.77 -11.89 17.83
C VAL A 260 -31.75 -12.46 18.80
N ILE A 261 -30.62 -11.77 19.02
CA ILE A 261 -29.56 -12.23 19.92
C ILE A 261 -30.07 -12.33 21.36
N ARG A 262 -30.76 -11.30 21.87
CA ARG A 262 -31.34 -11.31 23.23
C ARG A 262 -32.34 -12.45 23.41
N SER A 263 -33.25 -12.64 22.45
CA SER A 263 -34.25 -13.72 22.52
C SER A 263 -33.61 -15.10 22.57
N LEU A 264 -32.56 -15.32 21.76
CA LEU A 264 -31.84 -16.59 21.75
C LEU A 264 -31.05 -16.82 23.04
N ILE A 265 -30.36 -15.80 23.56
CA ILE A 265 -29.60 -15.93 24.82
C ILE A 265 -30.54 -16.21 25.99
N ILE A 266 -31.69 -15.54 26.07
CA ILE A 266 -32.72 -15.82 27.08
C ILE A 266 -33.10 -17.30 27.03
N TYR A 267 -33.44 -17.80 25.83
CA TYR A 267 -33.78 -19.21 25.65
C TYR A 267 -32.64 -20.15 26.12
N PHE A 268 -31.38 -19.85 25.77
CA PHE A 268 -30.25 -20.66 26.20
C PHE A 268 -30.05 -20.65 27.72
N VAL A 269 -30.08 -19.48 28.36
CA VAL A 269 -29.83 -19.34 29.80
C VAL A 269 -30.95 -19.94 30.65
N GLU A 270 -32.20 -19.92 30.17
CA GLU A 270 -33.33 -20.51 30.89
C GLU A 270 -33.42 -22.03 30.75
N ASN A 271 -33.04 -22.57 29.60
CA ASN A 271 -33.22 -24.00 29.30
C ASN A 271 -31.94 -24.82 29.45
N TYR A 272 -30.78 -24.17 29.49
CA TYR A 272 -29.48 -24.85 29.50
C TYR A 272 -28.50 -24.17 30.46
N LYS A 273 -27.63 -24.95 31.08
CA LYS A 273 -26.47 -24.45 31.81
C LYS A 273 -25.24 -24.52 30.91
N LEU A 274 -24.72 -23.36 30.51
CA LEU A 274 -23.58 -23.29 29.60
C LEU A 274 -22.27 -23.44 30.38
N ARG A 275 -21.35 -24.27 29.90
CA ARG A 275 -20.02 -24.48 30.52
C ARG A 275 -18.96 -24.72 29.48
N VAL A 276 -17.74 -24.23 29.73
CA VAL A 276 -16.57 -24.59 28.93
C VAL A 276 -16.15 -26.02 29.29
N TYR A 277 -15.94 -26.87 28.28
CA TYR A 277 -15.61 -28.29 28.48
C TYR A 277 -14.37 -28.50 29.38
N ALA A 278 -13.35 -27.64 29.24
CA ALA A 278 -12.15 -27.68 30.10
C ALA A 278 -12.46 -27.48 31.59
N HIS A 279 -13.48 -26.66 31.93
CA HIS A 279 -13.91 -26.46 33.33
C HIS A 279 -14.56 -27.72 33.93
N LEU A 280 -15.16 -28.58 33.08
CA LEU A 280 -15.73 -29.87 33.49
C LEU A 280 -14.67 -30.98 33.55
N HIS A 281 -13.57 -30.82 32.82
CA HIS A 281 -12.51 -31.81 32.68
C HIS A 281 -11.13 -31.12 32.80
N PRO A 282 -10.66 -30.84 34.03
CA PRO A 282 -9.50 -29.98 34.32
C PRO A 282 -8.13 -30.59 33.95
N HIS A 283 -8.11 -31.59 33.06
CA HIS A 283 -6.89 -32.17 32.51
C HIS A 283 -6.19 -31.24 31.50
N PHE A 284 -6.82 -30.12 31.12
CA PHE A 284 -6.27 -29.05 30.29
C PHE A 284 -6.59 -27.67 30.89
N THR A 285 -5.76 -26.68 30.58
CA THR A 285 -5.84 -25.30 31.10
C THR A 285 -7.21 -24.64 30.89
N ASN A 286 -7.63 -23.82 31.87
CA ASN A 286 -8.87 -23.02 31.83
C ASN A 286 -8.67 -21.63 31.21
N ASP A 287 -7.44 -21.27 30.85
CA ASP A 287 -7.14 -20.01 30.18
C ASP A 287 -7.51 -20.12 28.69
N VAL A 288 -8.50 -19.36 28.24
CA VAL A 288 -9.00 -19.37 26.85
C VAL A 288 -7.96 -18.81 25.86
N GLY A 289 -7.08 -17.90 26.30
CA GLY A 289 -5.99 -17.33 25.50
C GLY A 289 -4.83 -18.30 25.32
N VAL A 290 -4.52 -19.11 26.33
CA VAL A 290 -3.58 -20.24 26.22
C VAL A 290 -4.22 -21.42 25.50
N ALA A 291 -5.50 -21.67 25.73
CA ALA A 291 -6.24 -22.70 25.01
C ALA A 291 -6.30 -22.38 23.51
N GLN A 292 -6.28 -21.13 23.05
CA GLN A 292 -6.45 -20.84 21.62
C GLN A 292 -5.33 -21.40 20.70
N PRO A 293 -4.02 -21.14 20.93
CA PRO A 293 -2.96 -21.74 20.12
C PRO A 293 -2.90 -23.26 20.28
N PHE A 294 -3.14 -23.78 21.49
CA PHE A 294 -3.21 -25.22 21.71
C PHE A 294 -4.45 -25.82 21.03
N THR A 295 -5.65 -25.26 21.10
CA THR A 295 -6.86 -25.81 20.48
C THR A 295 -6.80 -25.74 18.94
N ILE A 296 -6.17 -24.72 18.36
CA ILE A 296 -5.98 -24.62 16.90
C ILE A 296 -5.02 -25.72 16.39
N ALA A 297 -3.97 -26.07 17.15
CA ALA A 297 -3.06 -27.16 16.80
C ALA A 297 -3.54 -28.56 17.27
N TRP A 298 -4.20 -28.64 18.42
CA TRP A 298 -4.57 -29.86 19.16
C TRP A 298 -5.91 -30.46 18.70
N SER A 299 -6.92 -29.64 18.37
CA SER A 299 -8.25 -30.14 17.99
C SER A 299 -8.29 -30.73 16.58
N TYR A 300 -7.48 -30.23 15.63
CA TYR A 300 -7.51 -30.73 14.26
C TYR A 300 -6.67 -31.99 14.07
N TYR A 301 -5.45 -32.04 14.63
CA TYR A 301 -4.54 -33.17 14.37
C TYR A 301 -4.71 -34.31 15.38
N LEU A 302 -4.77 -34.05 16.68
CA LEU A 302 -4.87 -35.10 17.70
C LEU A 302 -6.29 -35.69 17.81
N ALA A 303 -7.36 -34.91 17.63
CA ALA A 303 -8.71 -35.49 17.60
C ALA A 303 -8.96 -36.34 16.33
N THR A 304 -8.35 -35.94 15.20
CA THR A 304 -8.34 -36.76 13.98
C THR A 304 -7.49 -38.01 14.17
N LEU A 305 -6.31 -37.89 14.77
CA LEU A 305 -5.46 -39.03 15.14
C LEU A 305 -6.24 -39.98 16.06
N ALA A 306 -6.90 -39.45 17.08
CA ALA A 306 -7.68 -40.24 18.02
C ALA A 306 -8.83 -40.97 17.32
N LYS A 307 -9.59 -40.28 16.46
CA LYS A 307 -10.65 -40.89 15.67
C LYS A 307 -10.15 -41.85 14.59
N LEU A 308 -8.88 -41.84 14.21
CA LEU A 308 -8.31 -42.80 13.25
C LEU A 308 -7.62 -43.99 13.94
N LEU A 309 -7.15 -43.80 15.18
CA LEU A 309 -6.40 -44.81 15.94
C LEU A 309 -7.27 -45.60 16.92
N PHE A 310 -8.33 -44.99 17.47
CA PHE A 310 -9.14 -45.56 18.55
C PHE A 310 -10.58 -45.93 18.15
N SER A 311 -11.07 -45.56 16.97
CA SER A 311 -12.46 -45.84 16.59
C SER A 311 -12.73 -47.32 16.35
N GLY A 312 -13.91 -47.77 16.80
CA GLY A 312 -14.44 -49.11 16.57
C GLY A 312 -15.24 -49.24 15.26
N PRO A 313 -16.00 -50.33 15.10
CA PRO A 313 -16.86 -50.55 13.92
C PRO A 313 -17.77 -49.34 13.66
N GLY A 314 -17.75 -48.80 12.44
CA GLY A 314 -18.51 -47.58 12.06
C GLY A 314 -17.72 -46.28 12.12
N GLY A 315 -16.44 -46.32 12.52
CA GLY A 315 -15.54 -45.16 12.48
C GLY A 315 -15.14 -44.70 11.06
N PRO A 316 -14.27 -43.69 10.94
CA PRO A 316 -13.82 -43.13 9.67
C PRO A 316 -13.28 -44.17 8.67
N GLU A 317 -12.78 -45.31 9.17
CA GLU A 317 -12.29 -46.44 8.38
C GLU A 317 -13.33 -47.01 7.40
N THR A 318 -14.62 -46.79 7.66
CA THR A 318 -15.72 -47.20 6.79
C THR A 318 -15.92 -46.26 5.60
N ARG A 319 -15.37 -45.03 5.66
CA ARG A 319 -15.62 -43.93 4.71
C ARG A 319 -14.37 -43.48 3.96
N PHE A 320 -13.17 -43.86 4.42
CA PHE A 320 -11.89 -43.48 3.84
C PHE A 320 -11.04 -44.72 3.53
N TRP A 321 -10.70 -44.94 2.27
CA TRP A 321 -9.72 -45.94 1.84
C TRP A 321 -8.79 -45.35 0.78
N ARG A 322 -7.60 -45.93 0.59
CA ARG A 322 -6.70 -45.53 -0.51
C ARG A 322 -7.26 -46.05 -1.83
N LEU A 323 -7.07 -45.30 -2.92
CA LEU A 323 -7.58 -45.67 -4.26
C LEU A 323 -7.08 -47.05 -4.75
N ASN A 324 -5.89 -47.47 -4.31
CA ASN A 324 -5.28 -48.76 -4.67
C ASN A 324 -5.38 -49.81 -3.56
N SER A 325 -6.21 -49.58 -2.55
CA SER A 325 -6.42 -50.49 -1.41
C SER A 325 -7.81 -51.11 -1.46
N THR A 326 -7.98 -52.26 -0.82
CA THR A 326 -9.31 -52.84 -0.62
C THR A 326 -10.17 -51.85 0.19
N PRO A 327 -11.39 -51.52 -0.25
CA PRO A 327 -12.28 -50.65 0.49
C PRO A 327 -12.46 -51.14 1.93
N GLN A 328 -12.47 -50.20 2.87
CA GLN A 328 -12.65 -50.47 4.31
C GLN A 328 -11.59 -51.37 4.95
N GLU A 329 -10.40 -51.57 4.36
CA GLU A 329 -9.32 -52.41 4.92
C GLU A 329 -8.98 -52.09 6.38
N ALA A 330 -9.05 -50.80 6.76
CA ALA A 330 -8.68 -50.32 8.08
C ALA A 330 -9.70 -50.65 9.17
N THR A 331 -10.90 -51.13 8.81
CA THR A 331 -11.88 -51.68 9.76
C THR A 331 -11.38 -52.96 10.42
N ARG A 332 -10.47 -53.68 9.76
CA ARG A 332 -9.88 -54.94 10.26
C ARG A 332 -8.64 -54.72 11.13
N TYR A 333 -8.13 -53.49 11.21
CA TYR A 333 -6.95 -53.17 12.00
C TYR A 333 -7.34 -52.92 13.46
N ARG A 334 -6.70 -53.65 14.39
CA ARG A 334 -6.82 -53.41 15.83
C ARG A 334 -6.36 -51.98 16.16
N ALA A 335 -7.06 -51.33 17.10
CA ALA A 335 -6.66 -50.05 17.64
C ALA A 335 -5.19 -50.08 18.10
N PHE A 336 -4.44 -49.01 17.84
CA PHE A 336 -3.01 -48.90 18.15
C PHE A 336 -2.07 -49.92 17.49
N SER A 337 -2.54 -50.76 16.57
CA SER A 337 -1.61 -51.61 15.79
C SER A 337 -0.73 -50.75 14.87
N TRP A 338 0.49 -51.21 14.61
CA TRP A 338 1.39 -50.53 13.66
C TRP A 338 0.74 -50.31 12.28
N ARG A 339 -0.12 -51.24 11.84
CA ARG A 339 -0.90 -51.10 10.61
C ARG A 339 -1.91 -49.95 10.70
N LYS A 340 -2.61 -49.80 11.83
CA LYS A 340 -3.53 -48.68 12.10
C LYS A 340 -2.81 -47.35 12.18
N ILE A 341 -1.69 -47.31 12.90
CA ILE A 341 -0.86 -46.10 13.06
C ILE A 341 -0.32 -45.64 11.71
N ARG A 342 0.25 -46.56 10.92
CA ARG A 342 0.75 -46.24 9.58
C ARG A 342 -0.35 -45.78 8.63
N TRP A 343 -1.53 -46.38 8.71
CA TRP A 343 -2.70 -45.98 7.93
C TRP A 343 -3.19 -44.57 8.30
N ALA A 344 -3.34 -44.28 9.61
CA ALA A 344 -3.76 -42.98 10.12
C ALA A 344 -2.74 -41.88 9.80
N PHE A 345 -1.45 -42.16 10.01
CA PHE A 345 -0.37 -41.21 9.70
C PHE A 345 -0.31 -40.91 8.20
N ALA A 346 -0.49 -41.91 7.34
CA ALA A 346 -0.51 -41.70 5.91
C ALA A 346 -1.74 -40.92 5.40
N LEU A 347 -2.87 -40.98 6.11
CA LEU A 347 -4.02 -40.13 5.83
C LEU A 347 -3.75 -38.65 6.19
N ILE A 348 -3.00 -38.41 7.27
CA ILE A 348 -2.72 -37.05 7.79
C ILE A 348 -1.54 -36.40 7.07
N ALA A 349 -0.47 -37.15 6.81
CA ALA A 349 0.76 -36.64 6.18
C ALA A 349 0.61 -36.38 4.68
N ASN A 350 -0.49 -36.82 4.07
CA ASN A 350 -0.73 -36.63 2.64
C ASN A 350 -1.57 -35.37 2.43
N GLN A 351 -0.92 -34.26 2.05
CA GLN A 351 -1.48 -32.92 1.94
C GLN A 351 -2.54 -32.73 0.82
N ARG A 352 -3.06 -33.83 0.26
CA ARG A 352 -4.18 -33.87 -0.69
C ARG A 352 -5.31 -34.73 -0.14
N GLY A 353 -6.48 -34.10 -0.02
CA GLY A 353 -7.72 -34.76 0.34
C GLY A 353 -8.22 -35.78 -0.70
N VAL A 354 -9.44 -36.22 -0.44
CA VAL A 354 -10.33 -37.08 -1.25
C VAL A 354 -10.07 -37.03 -2.77
N ARG A 355 -9.93 -38.20 -3.38
CA ARG A 355 -9.87 -38.55 -4.83
C ARG A 355 -8.55 -38.41 -5.61
N TRP A 356 -7.42 -38.11 -4.97
CA TRP A 356 -6.10 -38.29 -5.61
C TRP A 356 -5.31 -39.49 -5.12
N ASN A 357 -5.45 -39.81 -3.83
CA ASN A 357 -4.83 -40.96 -3.20
C ASN A 357 -5.83 -41.81 -2.41
N HIS A 358 -7.06 -41.31 -2.20
CA HIS A 358 -8.10 -41.89 -1.35
C HIS A 358 -9.48 -41.73 -1.97
N GLU A 359 -10.42 -42.63 -1.73
CA GLU A 359 -11.80 -42.50 -2.18
C GLU A 359 -12.71 -42.19 -0.98
N VAL A 360 -13.71 -41.32 -1.17
CA VAL A 360 -14.72 -40.99 -0.16
C VAL A 360 -16.10 -41.03 -0.79
N LYS A 361 -17.01 -41.67 -0.07
CA LYS A 361 -18.42 -41.81 -0.45
C LYS A 361 -19.07 -40.42 -0.54
N ASN A 362 -19.73 -40.11 -1.66
CA ASN A 362 -20.57 -38.92 -1.89
C ASN A 362 -19.88 -37.54 -2.05
N VAL A 363 -18.63 -37.45 -2.52
CA VAL A 363 -17.97 -36.15 -2.81
C VAL A 363 -17.55 -36.08 -4.29
N HIS A 364 -18.06 -35.11 -5.05
CA HIS A 364 -17.72 -34.89 -6.47
C HIS A 364 -16.35 -34.18 -6.63
N PRO A 365 -15.60 -34.40 -7.73
CA PRO A 365 -14.29 -33.79 -7.92
C PRO A 365 -14.40 -32.28 -8.19
N PRO A 366 -13.50 -31.43 -7.66
CA PRO A 366 -13.38 -30.05 -8.13
C PRO A 366 -12.79 -30.05 -9.55
N GLU A 367 -13.38 -29.23 -10.42
CA GLU A 367 -12.94 -29.09 -11.80
C GLU A 367 -11.52 -28.50 -11.89
N ALA A 368 -10.65 -29.21 -12.62
CA ALA A 368 -9.42 -28.72 -13.26
C ALA A 368 -8.23 -28.22 -12.40
N ARG A 369 -7.51 -29.09 -11.68
CA ARG A 369 -6.09 -28.83 -11.30
C ARG A 369 -5.19 -30.07 -11.42
N GLY A 370 -4.17 -30.03 -12.28
CA GLY A 370 -3.25 -31.14 -12.57
C GLY A 370 -2.18 -31.45 -11.50
N LYS A 371 -1.57 -32.66 -11.59
CA LYS A 371 -0.56 -33.25 -10.66
C LYS A 371 0.73 -32.47 -10.49
N ALA A 372 1.30 -32.02 -11.59
CA ALA A 372 2.52 -31.22 -11.56
C ALA A 372 2.33 -29.88 -10.81
N HIS A 373 1.25 -29.15 -11.12
CA HIS A 373 1.01 -27.82 -10.57
C HIS A 373 0.89 -27.82 -9.02
N PHE A 374 0.28 -28.84 -8.45
CA PHE A 374 0.19 -28.93 -6.99
C PHE A 374 1.45 -29.37 -6.31
N LEU A 375 2.19 -30.33 -6.87
CA LEU A 375 3.46 -30.75 -6.28
C LEU A 375 4.44 -29.57 -6.26
N ALA A 376 4.45 -28.76 -7.32
CA ALA A 376 5.17 -27.50 -7.35
C ALA A 376 4.69 -26.53 -6.25
N LEU A 377 3.38 -26.39 -6.05
CA LEU A 377 2.82 -25.49 -5.05
C LEU A 377 3.11 -25.92 -3.61
N GLN A 378 3.13 -27.23 -3.31
CA GLN A 378 3.45 -27.74 -1.97
C GLN A 378 4.95 -27.69 -1.67
N ALA A 379 5.80 -28.03 -2.64
CA ALA A 379 7.25 -27.86 -2.50
C ALA A 379 7.59 -26.38 -2.24
N TRP A 380 6.94 -25.47 -2.97
CA TRP A 380 7.07 -24.02 -2.77
C TRP A 380 6.58 -23.58 -1.38
N LYS A 381 5.46 -24.11 -0.88
CA LYS A 381 4.94 -23.77 0.46
C LYS A 381 5.83 -24.28 1.59
N ILE A 382 6.38 -25.49 1.49
CA ILE A 382 7.25 -26.07 2.53
C ILE A 382 8.56 -25.29 2.63
N GLY A 383 9.18 -24.94 1.48
CA GLY A 383 10.39 -24.12 1.46
C GLY A 383 10.15 -22.73 2.06
N ASN A 384 9.03 -22.08 1.73
CA ASN A 384 8.70 -20.77 2.29
C ASN A 384 8.32 -20.80 3.78
N LEU A 385 7.75 -21.89 4.28
CA LEU A 385 7.37 -22.01 5.69
C LEU A 385 8.62 -22.05 6.59
N GLN A 386 9.62 -22.86 6.23
CA GLN A 386 10.88 -22.95 6.99
C GLN A 386 11.63 -21.63 6.96
N TYR A 387 11.64 -20.98 5.80
CA TYR A 387 12.21 -19.64 5.61
C TYR A 387 11.53 -18.59 6.51
N ALA A 388 10.19 -18.55 6.50
CA ALA A 388 9.41 -17.62 7.31
C ALA A 388 9.55 -17.87 8.82
N GLN A 389 9.70 -19.13 9.23
CA GLN A 389 9.92 -19.49 10.63
C GLN A 389 11.30 -19.05 11.12
N LEU A 390 12.35 -19.30 10.34
CA LEU A 390 13.72 -18.89 10.68
C LEU A 390 13.90 -17.37 10.64
N SER A 391 13.30 -16.70 9.65
CA SER A 391 13.33 -15.23 9.57
C SER A 391 12.61 -14.59 10.75
N PHE A 392 11.42 -15.10 11.10
CA PHE A 392 10.67 -14.62 12.26
C PHE A 392 11.45 -14.78 13.56
N ILE A 393 12.02 -15.97 13.81
CA ILE A 393 12.80 -16.23 15.02
C ILE A 393 14.06 -15.34 15.07
N SER A 394 14.79 -15.22 13.96
CA SER A 394 16.04 -14.44 13.92
C SER A 394 15.79 -12.93 14.08
N VAL A 395 14.70 -12.40 13.51
CA VAL A 395 14.28 -11.01 13.70
C VAL A 395 13.77 -10.78 15.12
N ALA A 396 12.96 -11.68 15.67
CA ALA A 396 12.44 -11.56 17.03
C ALA A 396 13.55 -11.61 18.10
N LEU A 397 14.61 -12.37 17.84
CA LEU A 397 15.80 -12.45 18.71
C LEU A 397 16.81 -11.32 18.46
N GLY A 398 16.55 -10.41 17.51
CA GLY A 398 17.44 -9.29 17.18
C GLY A 398 18.73 -9.69 16.48
N LEU A 399 18.83 -10.91 15.96
CA LEU A 399 20.00 -11.43 15.25
C LEU A 399 20.12 -10.89 13.82
N SER A 400 19.01 -10.43 13.25
CA SER A 400 18.90 -9.93 11.88
C SER A 400 17.71 -8.97 11.76
N ARG A 401 17.70 -8.12 10.74
CA ARG A 401 16.58 -7.24 10.39
C ARG A 401 15.68 -7.90 9.34
N PRO A 402 14.40 -7.47 9.20
CA PRO A 402 13.51 -8.00 8.16
C PRO A 402 14.06 -7.89 6.74
N GLU A 403 14.84 -6.85 6.46
CA GLU A 403 15.52 -6.59 5.18
C GLU A 403 16.62 -7.62 4.85
N ASP A 404 17.19 -8.29 5.85
CA ASP A 404 18.22 -9.33 5.67
C ASP A 404 17.63 -10.66 5.15
N TRP A 405 16.30 -10.76 5.07
CA TRP A 405 15.58 -11.96 4.64
C TRP A 405 14.78 -11.71 3.35
N PRO A 406 15.42 -11.47 2.19
CA PRO A 406 14.73 -11.35 0.90
C PRO A 406 14.14 -12.69 0.42
N PRO A 407 12.99 -12.71 -0.30
CA PRO A 407 12.38 -13.94 -0.79
C PRO A 407 13.41 -14.85 -1.51
N PRO A 408 13.43 -16.18 -1.25
CA PRO A 408 14.40 -17.08 -1.89
C PRO A 408 14.35 -17.03 -3.41
N PHE A 409 13.17 -16.75 -3.97
CA PHE A 409 12.96 -16.55 -5.40
C PHE A 409 12.19 -15.24 -5.67
N GLY A 410 12.63 -14.48 -6.68
CA GLY A 410 11.93 -13.30 -7.19
C GLY A 410 10.75 -13.64 -8.12
N ALA A 411 10.21 -12.64 -8.83
CA ALA A 411 9.14 -12.88 -9.80
C ALA A 411 9.70 -13.47 -11.10
N ILE A 412 9.19 -14.64 -11.52
CA ILE A 412 9.65 -15.29 -12.77
C ILE A 412 9.31 -14.47 -14.02
N THR A 413 8.31 -13.58 -13.93
CA THR A 413 7.94 -12.64 -15.00
C THR A 413 9.02 -11.62 -15.30
N ASP A 414 9.95 -11.40 -14.37
CA ASP A 414 11.04 -10.44 -14.50
C ASP A 414 12.29 -11.08 -15.11
N VAL A 415 12.20 -12.35 -15.54
CA VAL A 415 13.28 -13.11 -16.18
C VAL A 415 13.12 -13.07 -17.68
N THR A 416 13.85 -12.17 -18.34
CA THR A 416 13.97 -12.15 -19.81
C THR A 416 15.37 -12.52 -20.30
N THR A 417 16.34 -12.63 -19.40
CA THR A 417 17.74 -12.95 -19.71
C THR A 417 18.39 -13.90 -18.70
N VAL A 418 19.52 -14.52 -19.05
CA VAL A 418 20.28 -15.41 -18.15
C VAL A 418 20.79 -14.63 -16.94
N ARG A 419 21.25 -13.39 -17.15
CA ARG A 419 21.65 -12.47 -16.07
C ARG A 419 20.51 -12.19 -15.10
N GLN A 420 19.29 -11.97 -15.60
CA GLN A 420 18.12 -11.69 -14.76
C GLN A 420 17.64 -12.94 -14.01
N PHE A 421 17.75 -14.12 -14.63
CA PHE A 421 17.45 -15.38 -13.95
C PHE A 421 18.28 -15.53 -12.67
N TRP A 422 19.60 -15.38 -12.76
CA TRP A 422 20.48 -15.50 -11.59
C TRP A 422 20.48 -14.26 -10.69
N GLY A 423 20.25 -13.06 -11.25
CA GLY A 423 20.37 -11.79 -10.55
C GLY A 423 19.10 -11.25 -9.92
N LYS A 424 17.90 -11.73 -10.31
CA LYS A 424 16.61 -11.24 -9.79
C LYS A 424 15.67 -12.35 -9.35
N TYR A 425 15.77 -13.53 -9.96
CA TYR A 425 14.85 -14.63 -9.68
C TYR A 425 15.46 -15.71 -8.79
N TRP A 426 16.68 -16.17 -9.04
CA TRP A 426 17.23 -17.37 -8.40
C TRP A 426 17.97 -17.06 -7.09
N HIS A 427 17.74 -17.87 -6.05
CA HIS A 427 18.46 -17.90 -4.76
C HIS A 427 18.93 -16.53 -4.22
N GLN A 428 18.02 -15.56 -4.09
CA GLN A 428 18.38 -14.18 -3.72
C GLN A 428 19.05 -14.10 -2.33
N GLN A 429 18.72 -15.00 -1.41
CA GLN A 429 19.37 -15.11 -0.10
C GLN A 429 20.89 -15.42 -0.18
N LEU A 430 21.34 -16.17 -1.19
CA LEU A 430 22.75 -16.53 -1.34
C LEU A 430 23.59 -15.39 -1.92
N ARG A 431 22.93 -14.36 -2.46
CA ARG A 431 23.59 -13.24 -3.10
C ARG A 431 24.50 -12.52 -2.13
N HIS A 432 23.99 -12.09 -0.97
CA HIS A 432 24.79 -11.40 0.04
C HIS A 432 25.98 -12.23 0.53
N MET A 433 25.77 -13.52 0.74
CA MET A 433 26.82 -14.44 1.16
C MET A 433 27.93 -14.53 0.10
N LEU A 434 27.56 -14.79 -1.16
CA LEU A 434 28.53 -14.94 -2.24
C LEU A 434 29.23 -13.62 -2.57
N THR A 435 28.50 -12.49 -2.59
CA THR A 435 29.09 -11.17 -2.86
C THR A 435 30.09 -10.77 -1.77
N SER A 436 29.81 -11.09 -0.50
CA SER A 436 30.75 -10.80 0.60
C SER A 436 32.10 -11.52 0.42
N TYR A 437 32.08 -12.78 -0.01
CA TYR A 437 33.32 -13.53 -0.25
C TYR A 437 34.09 -13.00 -1.47
N THR A 438 33.38 -12.63 -2.53
CA THR A 438 34.01 -12.09 -3.73
C THR A 438 34.53 -10.67 -3.54
N ASP A 439 33.83 -9.84 -2.76
CA ASP A 439 34.24 -8.47 -2.46
C ASP A 439 35.52 -8.48 -1.61
N ALA A 440 35.60 -9.37 -0.62
CA ALA A 440 36.81 -9.57 0.16
C ALA A 440 38.00 -10.01 -0.71
N PHE A 441 37.78 -10.89 -1.70
CA PHE A 441 38.82 -11.29 -2.65
C PHE A 441 39.28 -10.11 -3.53
N ILE A 442 38.32 -9.32 -4.05
CA ILE A 442 38.60 -8.14 -4.89
C ILE A 442 39.42 -7.10 -4.14
N ASP A 443 39.07 -6.83 -2.88
CA ASP A 443 39.80 -5.88 -2.03
C ASP A 443 41.22 -6.38 -1.75
N THR A 444 41.39 -7.70 -1.53
CA THR A 444 42.69 -8.32 -1.25
C THR A 444 43.62 -8.28 -2.47
N VAL A 445 43.08 -8.46 -3.68
CA VAL A 445 43.85 -8.46 -4.94
C VAL A 445 44.01 -7.03 -5.50
N GLY A 446 43.37 -6.04 -4.89
CA GLY A 446 43.48 -4.63 -5.27
C GLY A 446 42.79 -4.28 -6.58
N ILE A 447 41.72 -5.00 -6.96
CA ILE A 447 40.97 -4.71 -8.18
C ILE A 447 40.05 -3.49 -7.92
N PRO A 448 40.15 -2.39 -8.68
CA PRO A 448 39.32 -1.21 -8.45
C PRO A 448 37.83 -1.50 -8.61
N ARG A 449 37.03 -1.17 -7.59
CA ARG A 449 35.57 -1.35 -7.59
C ARG A 449 34.90 -0.47 -8.65
N GLY A 450 33.80 -0.97 -9.22
CA GLY A 450 33.04 -0.26 -10.25
C GLY A 450 33.59 -0.41 -11.67
N THR A 451 34.70 -1.16 -11.85
CA THR A 451 35.24 -1.49 -13.18
C THR A 451 34.60 -2.77 -13.73
N ASN A 452 34.64 -2.96 -15.06
CA ASN A 452 34.26 -4.23 -15.69
C ASN A 452 35.10 -5.40 -15.14
N TRP A 453 36.38 -5.16 -14.84
CA TRP A 453 37.26 -6.14 -14.19
C TRP A 453 36.71 -6.58 -12.82
N SER A 454 36.31 -5.64 -11.97
CA SER A 454 35.67 -6.00 -10.69
C SER A 454 34.35 -6.77 -10.90
N SER A 455 33.49 -6.31 -11.81
CA SER A 455 32.16 -6.91 -12.04
C SER A 455 32.23 -8.34 -12.58
N TYR A 456 33.08 -8.60 -13.58
CA TYR A 456 33.23 -9.96 -14.12
C TYR A 456 34.04 -10.84 -13.17
N THR A 457 35.03 -10.32 -12.44
CA THR A 457 35.74 -11.11 -11.43
C THR A 457 34.79 -11.58 -10.32
N THR A 458 33.93 -10.69 -9.81
CA THR A 458 32.84 -11.04 -8.88
C THR A 458 31.94 -12.12 -9.48
N LEU A 459 31.51 -11.95 -10.73
CA LEU A 459 30.61 -12.90 -11.41
C LEU A 459 31.22 -14.30 -11.49
N TYR A 460 32.43 -14.43 -12.03
CA TYR A 460 33.08 -15.72 -12.22
C TYR A 460 33.43 -16.36 -10.88
N LEU A 461 33.91 -15.62 -9.89
CA LEU A 461 34.20 -16.16 -8.57
C LEU A 461 32.93 -16.65 -7.86
N ALA A 462 31.82 -15.90 -7.93
CA ALA A 462 30.56 -16.33 -7.35
C ALA A 462 30.06 -17.65 -7.96
N PHE A 463 30.17 -17.81 -9.28
CA PHE A 463 29.80 -19.04 -9.97
C PHE A 463 30.80 -20.19 -9.77
N ILE A 464 32.09 -19.90 -9.60
CA ILE A 464 33.11 -20.90 -9.22
C ILE A 464 32.85 -21.41 -7.80
N PHE A 465 32.64 -20.52 -6.83
CA PHE A 465 32.32 -20.93 -5.45
C PHE A 465 31.02 -21.74 -5.43
N SER A 466 29.98 -21.27 -6.11
CA SER A 466 28.72 -22.03 -6.25
C SER A 466 28.96 -23.40 -6.89
N GLY A 467 29.73 -23.46 -7.99
CA GLY A 467 30.11 -24.69 -8.66
C GLY A 467 30.84 -25.65 -7.74
N MET A 468 31.81 -25.18 -6.95
CA MET A 468 32.56 -25.99 -5.98
C MET A 468 31.64 -26.55 -4.89
N PHE A 469 30.75 -25.73 -4.31
CA PHE A 469 29.79 -26.19 -3.31
C PHE A 469 28.86 -27.28 -3.86
N HIS A 470 28.38 -27.12 -5.10
CA HIS A 470 27.53 -28.12 -5.75
C HIS A 470 28.31 -29.39 -6.12
N ALA A 471 29.56 -29.27 -6.55
CA ALA A 471 30.44 -30.42 -6.84
C ALA A 471 30.76 -31.23 -5.58
N LEU A 472 31.09 -30.54 -4.47
CA LEU A 472 31.37 -31.16 -3.18
C LEU A 472 30.13 -31.83 -2.58
N SER A 473 28.96 -31.18 -2.66
CA SER A 473 27.70 -31.78 -2.18
C SER A 473 27.30 -33.01 -3.01
N GLN A 474 27.50 -32.99 -4.33
CA GLN A 474 27.26 -34.16 -5.18
C GLN A 474 28.14 -35.34 -4.79
N ARG A 475 29.42 -35.10 -4.48
CA ARG A 475 30.32 -36.16 -4.01
C ARG A 475 29.84 -36.85 -2.72
N GLN A 476 29.06 -36.15 -1.89
CA GLN A 476 28.47 -36.70 -0.65
C GLN A 476 27.15 -37.45 -0.85
N MET A 477 26.53 -37.36 -2.04
CA MET A 477 25.26 -38.04 -2.34
C MET A 477 25.48 -39.47 -2.90
N PRO A 478 24.63 -40.45 -2.57
CA PRO A 478 24.70 -41.81 -3.11
C PRO A 478 24.57 -41.82 -4.64
N CYS A 479 25.33 -42.70 -5.32
CA CYS A 479 25.37 -42.77 -6.78
C CYS A 479 25.29 -44.20 -7.32
N PRO A 480 24.67 -44.41 -8.50
CA PRO A 480 24.80 -45.63 -9.28
C PRO A 480 26.26 -46.00 -9.59
N VAL A 481 26.56 -47.30 -9.67
CA VAL A 481 27.93 -47.87 -9.75
C VAL A 481 28.63 -47.58 -11.09
N ASP A 482 27.86 -47.13 -12.09
CA ASP A 482 28.22 -46.91 -13.48
C ASP A 482 28.62 -45.47 -13.82
N VAL A 483 28.59 -44.55 -12.86
CA VAL A 483 28.98 -43.14 -13.06
C VAL A 483 30.21 -42.80 -12.21
N THR A 484 31.29 -42.35 -12.84
CA THR A 484 32.52 -42.02 -12.12
C THR A 484 32.38 -40.71 -11.32
N ASP A 485 33.11 -40.59 -10.21
CA ASP A 485 33.13 -39.37 -9.39
C ASP A 485 33.56 -38.13 -10.21
N SER A 486 34.49 -38.30 -11.17
CA SER A 486 34.90 -37.24 -12.09
C SER A 486 33.78 -36.79 -13.01
N GLU A 487 32.97 -37.70 -13.56
CA GLU A 487 31.85 -37.35 -14.45
C GLU A 487 30.76 -36.57 -13.70
N ARG A 488 30.52 -36.92 -12.43
CA ARG A 488 29.52 -36.24 -11.58
C ARG A 488 29.95 -34.84 -11.18
N VAL A 489 31.17 -34.70 -10.68
CA VAL A 489 31.66 -33.46 -10.07
C VAL A 489 32.00 -32.45 -11.16
N THR A 490 32.63 -32.89 -12.25
CA THR A 490 33.07 -32.00 -13.34
C THR A 490 31.89 -31.40 -14.08
N GLY A 491 30.85 -32.19 -14.38
CA GLY A 491 29.66 -31.70 -15.08
C GLY A 491 28.93 -30.60 -14.31
N PHE A 492 28.70 -30.80 -13.01
CA PHE A 492 28.04 -29.79 -12.17
C PHE A 492 28.91 -28.55 -11.96
N PHE A 493 30.21 -28.71 -11.72
CA PHE A 493 31.12 -27.57 -11.59
C PHE A 493 31.13 -26.74 -12.88
N LEU A 494 31.34 -27.39 -14.03
CA LEU A 494 31.37 -26.71 -15.33
C LEU A 494 30.03 -26.06 -15.66
N PHE A 495 28.89 -26.65 -15.30
CA PHE A 495 27.58 -26.04 -15.51
C PHE A 495 27.49 -24.62 -14.94
N PHE A 496 27.92 -24.42 -13.69
CA PHE A 496 27.88 -23.10 -13.04
C PHE A 496 28.88 -22.12 -13.66
N VAL A 497 30.10 -22.58 -13.98
CA VAL A 497 31.09 -21.73 -14.68
C VAL A 497 30.57 -21.32 -16.07
N TRP A 498 29.88 -22.22 -16.78
CA TRP A 498 29.24 -21.92 -18.05
C TRP A 498 28.10 -20.89 -17.93
N GLN A 499 27.46 -20.73 -16.77
CA GLN A 499 26.48 -19.66 -16.57
C GLN A 499 27.16 -18.28 -16.55
N ALA A 500 28.32 -18.15 -15.90
CA ALA A 500 29.11 -16.91 -15.95
C ALA A 500 29.56 -16.59 -17.39
N ALA A 501 29.97 -17.60 -18.15
CA ALA A 501 30.30 -17.45 -19.57
C ALA A 501 29.09 -17.07 -20.42
N ALA A 502 27.93 -17.69 -20.18
CA ALA A 502 26.68 -17.36 -20.88
C ALA A 502 26.22 -15.93 -20.59
N ILE A 503 26.33 -15.46 -19.34
CA ILE A 503 26.06 -14.06 -18.97
C ILE A 503 27.06 -13.13 -19.66
N THR A 504 28.35 -13.48 -19.68
CA THR A 504 29.38 -12.68 -20.38
C THR A 504 29.10 -12.60 -21.88
N PHE A 505 28.67 -13.70 -22.50
CA PHE A 505 28.29 -13.74 -23.90
C PHE A 505 27.00 -12.96 -24.18
N GLU A 506 26.02 -13.03 -23.27
CA GLU A 506 24.81 -12.21 -23.31
C GLU A 506 25.16 -10.72 -23.25
N ASP A 507 26.03 -10.30 -22.33
CA ASP A 507 26.46 -8.90 -22.24
C ASP A 507 27.25 -8.48 -23.49
N PHE A 508 28.11 -9.36 -24.02
CA PHE A 508 28.87 -9.12 -25.25
C PHE A 508 27.95 -9.02 -26.47
N THR A 509 26.94 -9.87 -26.59
CA THR A 509 25.96 -9.80 -27.69
C THR A 509 25.09 -8.56 -27.58
N GLN A 510 24.66 -8.18 -26.37
CA GLN A 510 24.00 -6.89 -26.13
C GLN A 510 24.91 -5.71 -26.48
N TRP A 511 26.20 -5.79 -26.16
CA TRP A 511 27.19 -4.77 -26.50
C TRP A 511 27.45 -4.69 -28.01
N CYS A 512 27.60 -5.82 -28.70
CA CYS A 512 27.73 -5.88 -30.16
C CYS A 512 26.48 -5.34 -30.84
N TRP A 513 25.29 -5.72 -30.36
CA TRP A 513 24.02 -5.18 -30.84
C TRP A 513 23.96 -3.66 -30.70
N LYS A 514 24.39 -3.15 -29.53
CA LYS A 514 24.50 -1.71 -29.23
C LYS A 514 25.65 -0.98 -29.94
N ARG A 515 26.61 -1.68 -30.56
CA ARG A 515 27.71 -1.08 -31.34
C ARG A 515 27.51 -1.19 -32.85
N VAL A 516 26.81 -2.22 -33.32
CA VAL A 516 26.67 -2.56 -34.75
C VAL A 516 25.34 -2.05 -35.34
N LEU A 517 24.23 -2.06 -34.57
CA LEU A 517 22.90 -1.65 -35.05
C LEU A 517 22.39 -0.33 -34.48
N VAL A 518 22.97 0.10 -33.37
CA VAL A 518 22.77 1.41 -32.77
C VAL A 518 24.19 1.98 -32.69
N GLY A 519 24.43 3.17 -33.20
CA GLY A 519 25.79 3.74 -33.19
C GLY A 519 26.32 3.86 -31.76
N ASN A 520 27.63 3.61 -31.61
CA ASN A 520 28.43 3.70 -30.38
C ASN A 520 27.88 4.66 -29.31
N VAL A 521 27.58 4.14 -28.12
CA VAL A 521 27.66 4.93 -26.89
C VAL A 521 28.35 4.10 -25.80
N GLU A 522 29.50 4.60 -25.37
CA GLU A 522 30.31 4.09 -24.25
C GLU A 522 29.68 4.48 -22.91
N TYR A 523 29.80 3.56 -21.94
CA TYR A 523 29.51 3.79 -20.53
C TYR A 523 30.52 4.76 -19.94
N LEU A 524 30.05 5.82 -19.27
CA LEU A 524 30.60 6.50 -18.09
C LEU A 524 29.64 7.65 -17.77
N GLY A 525 28.86 7.59 -16.70
CA GLY A 525 29.18 8.34 -15.49
C GLY A 525 27.91 9.03 -14.96
N GLU A 526 27.77 9.02 -13.65
CA GLU A 526 26.91 9.77 -12.70
C GLU A 526 26.03 10.95 -13.18
N PHE A 527 24.68 10.88 -13.19
CA PHE A 527 23.87 12.06 -13.61
C PHE A 527 22.45 12.33 -13.02
N ALA A 528 21.99 13.58 -13.26
CA ALA A 528 21.30 14.54 -12.38
C ALA A 528 19.74 14.67 -12.39
N ALA A 529 19.19 15.51 -11.49
CA ALA A 529 17.80 15.51 -10.97
C ALA A 529 17.06 16.80 -11.20
N CYS A 530 16.04 16.60 -12.01
CA CYS A 530 14.70 17.19 -11.95
C CYS A 530 13.79 16.45 -12.96
N ARG A 531 14.39 15.68 -13.88
CA ARG A 531 13.80 15.06 -15.07
C ARG A 531 12.97 13.78 -14.85
N ARG A 532 12.79 13.32 -13.60
CA ARG A 532 12.52 11.88 -13.32
C ARG A 532 11.07 11.46 -13.16
N TYR A 533 10.20 12.32 -12.62
CA TYR A 533 8.80 11.96 -12.38
C TYR A 533 7.94 12.06 -13.65
N ILE A 534 8.40 12.86 -14.61
CA ILE A 534 7.83 12.96 -15.95
C ILE A 534 7.92 11.61 -16.66
N SER A 535 9.14 11.09 -16.73
CA SER A 535 9.46 9.87 -17.45
C SER A 535 8.85 8.65 -16.75
N LEU A 536 8.76 8.67 -15.42
CA LEU A 536 7.98 7.72 -14.63
C LEU A 536 6.52 7.63 -15.10
N THR A 537 5.83 8.75 -15.24
CA THR A 537 4.45 8.75 -15.73
C THR A 537 4.36 8.29 -17.19
N LEU A 538 5.27 8.75 -18.05
CA LEU A 538 5.25 8.46 -19.48
C LEU A 538 5.63 7.02 -19.84
N TYR A 539 6.69 6.45 -19.25
CA TYR A 539 7.06 5.05 -19.51
C TYR A 539 5.99 4.09 -19.00
N ARG A 540 5.31 4.42 -17.88
CA ARG A 540 4.19 3.63 -17.36
C ARG A 540 2.94 3.70 -18.24
N GLN A 541 2.91 4.60 -19.22
CA GLN A 541 1.94 4.65 -20.32
C GLN A 541 2.54 4.18 -21.65
N LEU A 542 3.69 3.50 -21.62
CA LEU A 542 4.37 2.90 -22.76
C LEU A 542 4.81 3.93 -23.82
N HIS A 543 5.01 5.19 -23.43
CA HIS A 543 5.57 6.20 -24.32
C HIS A 543 7.10 6.15 -24.30
N LYS A 544 7.70 6.25 -25.49
CA LYS A 544 9.14 6.47 -25.64
C LYS A 544 9.50 7.90 -25.25
N VAL A 545 10.53 8.06 -24.45
CA VAL A 545 10.99 9.35 -23.95
C VAL A 545 12.48 9.48 -24.22
N LEU A 546 12.89 10.61 -24.78
CA LEU A 546 14.28 11.02 -24.84
C LEU A 546 14.50 12.15 -23.84
N ILE A 547 15.51 12.00 -22.98
CA ILE A 547 15.91 13.02 -22.02
C ILE A 547 17.25 13.60 -22.47
N LEU A 548 17.24 14.85 -22.93
CA LEU A 548 18.45 15.61 -23.24
C LEU A 548 18.88 16.44 -22.01
N ASP A 549 20.15 16.35 -21.62
CA ASP A 549 20.66 17.09 -20.47
C ASP A 549 22.10 17.61 -20.56
N ASP A 550 22.32 18.82 -20.06
CA ASP A 550 23.63 19.49 -20.04
C ASP A 550 24.41 19.34 -18.71
N GLN A 551 23.86 18.57 -17.77
CA GLN A 551 24.45 18.20 -16.47
C GLN A 551 24.77 19.38 -15.56
N LYS A 552 24.01 20.47 -15.68
CA LYS A 552 24.15 21.67 -14.84
C LYS A 552 22.94 21.85 -13.91
N PRO A 553 22.74 20.97 -12.90
CA PRO A 553 21.63 21.12 -11.97
C PRO A 553 21.78 22.40 -11.14
N ARG A 554 20.66 23.02 -10.80
CA ARG A 554 20.66 24.24 -9.97
C ARG A 554 21.31 24.01 -8.60
N ASN A 555 21.17 22.81 -8.03
CA ASN A 555 21.73 22.41 -6.74
C ASN A 555 23.02 21.60 -6.91
N VAL A 556 24.00 22.14 -7.62
CA VAL A 556 25.33 21.51 -7.82
C VAL A 556 26.21 21.52 -6.55
N TRP A 557 25.80 22.25 -5.52
CA TRP A 557 26.53 22.36 -4.26
C TRP A 557 26.41 21.08 -3.41
N SER A 558 27.44 20.80 -2.61
CA SER A 558 27.48 19.66 -1.69
C SER A 558 26.65 19.92 -0.42
N HIS A 559 25.34 20.10 -0.59
CA HIS A 559 24.40 20.26 0.51
C HIS A 559 23.34 19.15 0.47
N PRO A 560 23.04 18.51 1.61
CA PRO A 560 21.99 17.51 1.68
C PRO A 560 20.63 18.04 1.22
N THR A 561 19.84 17.14 0.66
CA THR A 561 18.44 17.40 0.31
C THR A 561 17.58 17.28 1.55
N HIS A 562 16.73 18.28 1.76
CA HIS A 562 15.72 18.30 2.81
C HIS A 562 14.33 18.38 2.17
N ILE A 563 13.28 18.18 2.96
CA ILE A 563 11.86 18.27 2.56
C ILE A 563 11.43 17.30 1.45
N VAL A 564 12.19 16.23 1.22
CA VAL A 564 11.87 15.17 0.26
C VAL A 564 11.70 13.85 1.01
N SER A 565 10.45 13.37 1.07
CA SER A 565 10.12 12.13 1.78
C SER A 565 10.94 10.94 1.28
N GLY A 566 11.56 10.19 2.19
CA GLY A 566 12.47 9.08 1.90
C GLY A 566 13.90 9.49 1.50
N TRP A 567 14.19 10.79 1.41
CA TRP A 567 15.49 11.35 0.99
C TRP A 567 16.05 12.42 1.93
N GLU A 568 15.45 12.57 3.11
CA GLU A 568 15.89 13.53 4.13
C GLU A 568 17.36 13.33 4.51
N GLY A 569 18.16 14.39 4.40
CA GLY A 569 19.58 14.40 4.77
C GLY A 569 20.51 13.67 3.77
N ARG A 570 20.02 13.27 2.59
CA ARG A 570 20.82 12.59 1.55
C ARG A 570 21.30 13.55 0.48
N GLN A 571 22.40 13.22 -0.19
CA GLN A 571 22.90 14.08 -1.27
C GLN A 571 21.93 14.12 -2.45
N ALA A 572 21.82 15.30 -3.08
CA ALA A 572 20.99 15.45 -4.27
C ALA A 572 21.46 14.52 -5.39
N GLU A 573 22.77 14.31 -5.50
CA GLU A 573 23.47 13.36 -6.37
C GLU A 573 22.98 11.91 -6.20
N GLU A 574 22.57 11.50 -5.01
CA GLU A 574 22.10 10.14 -4.74
C GLU A 574 20.64 9.96 -5.16
N LEU A 575 19.79 10.93 -4.82
CA LEU A 575 18.45 11.04 -5.41
C LEU A 575 18.60 10.97 -6.92
N ARG A 576 19.71 11.55 -7.40
CA ARG A 576 20.12 11.56 -8.78
C ARG A 576 20.34 10.18 -9.39
N ALA A 577 21.39 9.51 -8.98
CA ALA A 577 21.72 8.20 -9.49
C ALA A 577 20.55 7.21 -9.42
N ALA A 578 19.79 7.20 -8.31
CA ALA A 578 18.74 6.20 -8.09
C ALA A 578 17.63 6.22 -9.15
N ALA A 579 17.11 7.40 -9.50
CA ALA A 579 16.02 7.47 -10.46
C ALA A 579 16.48 7.31 -11.91
N CYS A 580 17.74 7.65 -12.24
CA CYS A 580 18.31 7.29 -13.55
C CYS A 580 18.42 5.77 -13.68
N ALA A 581 18.95 5.09 -12.66
CA ALA A 581 19.03 3.63 -12.63
C ALA A 581 17.66 2.97 -12.78
N GLU A 582 16.61 3.54 -12.16
CA GLU A 582 15.24 3.05 -12.33
C GLU A 582 14.76 3.17 -13.79
N LEU A 583 14.94 4.33 -14.42
CA LEU A 583 14.43 4.62 -15.76
C LEU A 583 15.20 3.89 -16.86
N SER A 584 16.52 3.78 -16.76
CA SER A 584 17.36 3.09 -17.75
C SER A 584 17.01 1.61 -17.89
N ASN A 585 16.46 0.99 -16.84
CA ASN A 585 16.05 -0.41 -16.86
C ASN A 585 14.71 -0.66 -17.60
N THR A 586 14.01 0.39 -18.05
CA THR A 586 12.68 0.26 -18.66
C THR A 586 12.72 -0.06 -20.16
N GLY A 587 13.81 0.28 -20.86
CA GLY A 587 13.91 0.17 -22.32
C GLY A 587 13.02 1.16 -23.10
N LEU A 588 12.36 2.11 -22.41
CA LEU A 588 11.48 3.12 -23.01
C LEU A 588 12.01 4.55 -22.84
N VAL A 589 13.07 4.73 -22.07
CA VAL A 589 13.63 6.03 -21.74
C VAL A 589 15.10 6.03 -22.12
N ASP A 590 15.44 6.89 -23.07
CA ASP A 590 16.81 7.12 -23.54
C ASP A 590 17.33 8.43 -22.93
N PHE A 591 18.62 8.45 -22.61
CA PHE A 591 19.30 9.61 -22.04
C PHE A 591 20.41 10.05 -22.99
N GLU A 592 20.44 11.34 -23.30
CA GLU A 592 21.48 11.96 -24.12
C GLU A 592 22.05 13.14 -23.35
N GLU A 593 23.37 13.18 -23.28
CA GLU A 593 24.09 14.34 -22.77
C GLU A 593 24.30 15.34 -23.90
N GLY A 594 23.94 16.60 -23.68
CA GLY A 594 24.12 17.64 -24.67
C GLY A 594 23.35 18.91 -24.35
N THR A 595 23.89 20.03 -24.81
CA THR A 595 23.26 21.35 -24.66
C THR A 595 22.41 21.64 -25.90
N ALA A 596 21.11 21.85 -25.72
CA ALA A 596 20.23 22.26 -26.83
C ALA A 596 20.55 23.69 -27.28
N THR A 597 20.79 23.89 -28.59
CA THR A 597 21.12 25.19 -29.20
C THR A 597 20.01 25.74 -30.07
N SER A 598 19.16 24.86 -30.62
CA SER A 598 18.00 25.29 -31.39
C SER A 598 16.83 24.33 -31.23
N VAL A 599 15.62 24.86 -31.37
CA VAL A 599 14.39 24.09 -31.40
C VAL A 599 13.48 24.63 -32.50
N THR A 600 13.00 23.74 -33.37
CA THR A 600 12.05 24.10 -34.42
C THR A 600 10.79 23.26 -34.29
N ARG A 601 9.65 23.85 -34.64
CA ARG A 601 8.37 23.16 -34.71
C ARG A 601 8.07 22.83 -36.17
N GLY A 602 8.07 21.54 -36.51
CA GLY A 602 7.54 21.05 -37.78
C GLY A 602 6.03 20.80 -37.72
N GLU A 603 5.43 20.33 -38.83
CA GLU A 603 3.99 20.08 -38.92
C GLU A 603 3.46 19.00 -37.96
N SER A 604 4.30 18.03 -37.58
CA SER A 604 3.89 16.87 -36.78
C SER A 604 4.81 16.53 -35.61
N CYS A 605 5.95 17.21 -35.48
CA CYS A 605 6.93 16.99 -34.41
C CYS A 605 7.76 18.25 -34.14
N PHE A 606 8.42 18.25 -32.98
CA PHE A 606 9.46 19.20 -32.60
C PHE A 606 10.82 18.58 -32.94
N GLU A 607 11.73 19.41 -33.42
CA GLU A 607 13.11 19.05 -33.71
C GLU A 607 14.04 19.90 -32.84
N ILE A 608 14.96 19.25 -32.13
CA ILE A 608 15.94 19.88 -31.25
C ILE A 608 17.32 19.58 -31.80
N THR A 609 18.19 20.59 -31.88
CA THR A 609 19.60 20.42 -32.25
C THR A 609 20.50 20.78 -31.08
N THR A 610 21.56 20.00 -30.86
CA THR A 610 22.55 20.23 -29.80
C THR A 610 23.77 21.01 -30.30
N GLU A 611 24.66 21.42 -29.38
CA GLU A 611 25.96 22.03 -29.71
C GLU A 611 26.81 21.14 -30.62
N GLU A 612 26.73 19.83 -30.44
CA GLU A 612 27.42 18.79 -31.22
C GLU A 612 26.75 18.52 -32.58
N CYS A 613 25.77 19.35 -32.96
CA CYS A 613 25.01 19.24 -34.21
C CYS A 613 24.20 17.93 -34.33
N MET A 614 23.89 17.30 -33.20
CA MET A 614 22.98 16.16 -33.16
C MET A 614 21.53 16.64 -33.19
N THR A 615 20.67 15.96 -33.95
CA THR A 615 19.27 16.34 -34.14
C THR A 615 18.33 15.27 -33.61
N PHE A 616 17.39 15.69 -32.76
CA PHE A 616 16.40 14.81 -32.12
C PHE A 616 14.99 15.24 -32.45
N ARG A 617 14.08 14.27 -32.63
CA ARG A 617 12.68 14.52 -32.99
C ARG A 617 11.71 13.93 -31.97
N GLY A 618 10.70 14.71 -31.58
CA GLY A 618 9.67 14.30 -30.63
C GLY A 618 8.29 14.87 -30.96
N ARG A 619 7.21 14.12 -30.71
CA ARG A 619 5.83 14.60 -30.98
C ARG A 619 5.38 15.71 -30.03
N LYS A 620 5.91 15.70 -28.82
CA LYS A 620 5.63 16.65 -27.74
C LYS A 620 6.96 17.08 -27.13
N LEU A 621 7.02 18.31 -26.65
CA LEU A 621 8.19 18.89 -26.02
C LEU A 621 7.87 19.20 -24.56
N LEU A 622 8.79 18.85 -23.66
CA LEU A 622 8.73 19.26 -22.26
C LEU A 622 10.01 20.00 -21.88
N ILE A 623 9.85 21.21 -21.37
CA ILE A 623 10.96 22.02 -20.86
C ILE A 623 11.03 21.85 -19.35
N ALA A 624 12.11 21.22 -18.88
CA ALA A 624 12.40 20.99 -17.46
C ALA A 624 13.84 21.39 -17.10
N THR A 625 14.33 22.47 -17.71
CA THR A 625 15.72 22.95 -17.67
C THR A 625 16.09 23.72 -16.40
N GLY A 626 15.09 23.98 -15.54
CA GLY A 626 15.28 24.74 -14.32
C GLY A 626 15.70 26.19 -14.55
N LYS A 627 16.34 26.78 -13.54
CA LYS A 627 16.87 28.15 -13.56
C LYS A 627 18.23 28.23 -12.89
N LYS A 628 19.04 29.22 -13.28
CA LYS A 628 20.26 29.62 -12.57
C LYS A 628 19.96 30.75 -11.60
N ASN A 629 20.74 30.81 -10.51
CA ASN A 629 20.72 31.96 -9.61
C ASN A 629 21.59 33.07 -10.19
N VAL A 630 21.13 34.32 -10.02
CA VAL A 630 21.89 35.55 -10.29
C VAL A 630 22.16 36.17 -8.94
N PHE A 631 23.43 36.15 -8.54
CA PHE A 631 23.86 36.65 -7.24
C PHE A 631 24.10 38.17 -7.27
N PRO A 632 23.91 38.88 -6.15
CA PRO A 632 24.35 40.26 -5.99
C PRO A 632 25.86 40.41 -6.25
N ASP A 633 26.26 41.55 -6.79
CA ASP A 633 27.66 41.89 -7.04
C ASP A 633 28.36 42.32 -5.74
N ILE A 634 28.43 41.39 -4.78
CA ILE A 634 29.09 41.57 -3.49
C ILE A 634 30.23 40.55 -3.42
N PRO A 635 31.50 40.98 -3.33
CA PRO A 635 32.65 40.09 -3.20
C PRO A 635 32.46 39.08 -2.05
N GLY A 636 32.64 37.79 -2.37
CA GLY A 636 32.47 36.68 -1.42
C GLY A 636 31.04 36.17 -1.24
N PHE A 637 30.03 36.78 -1.89
CA PHE A 637 28.65 36.26 -1.84
C PHE A 637 28.55 34.86 -2.45
N ALA A 638 29.03 34.69 -3.69
CA ALA A 638 28.94 33.42 -4.40
C ALA A 638 29.68 32.29 -3.66
N ASP A 639 30.85 32.58 -3.09
CA ASP A 639 31.68 31.61 -2.37
C ASP A 639 31.05 31.08 -1.07
N ASN A 640 30.11 31.84 -0.49
CA ASN A 640 29.41 31.46 0.73
C ASN A 640 28.00 30.90 0.48
N TYR A 641 27.56 30.85 -0.78
CA TYR A 641 26.27 30.30 -1.16
C TYR A 641 26.38 28.83 -1.60
N PRO A 642 25.54 27.91 -1.09
CA PRO A 642 24.49 28.12 -0.09
C PRO A 642 24.93 27.75 1.33
N GLU A 643 26.23 27.53 1.61
CA GLU A 643 26.67 26.99 2.91
C GLU A 643 26.39 27.90 4.11
N LYS A 644 26.46 29.22 3.91
CA LYS A 644 26.17 30.24 4.93
C LYS A 644 25.23 31.33 4.44
N ILE A 645 24.85 31.30 3.17
CA ILE A 645 23.85 32.18 2.58
C ILE A 645 22.67 31.33 2.12
N PHE A 646 21.53 31.44 2.79
CA PHE A 646 20.38 30.58 2.59
C PHE A 646 19.27 31.29 1.81
N HIS A 647 18.75 30.60 0.79
CA HIS A 647 17.61 31.08 -0.01
C HIS A 647 16.25 30.60 0.51
N CYS A 648 16.24 29.56 1.35
CA CYS A 648 15.02 28.95 1.85
C CYS A 648 15.22 28.40 3.26
N MET A 649 14.51 28.94 4.24
CA MET A 649 14.64 28.48 5.63
C MET A 649 14.03 27.10 5.87
N PHE A 650 13.17 26.60 4.96
CA PHE A 650 12.66 25.23 5.02
C PHE A 650 13.72 24.18 4.67
N THR A 651 14.75 24.54 3.90
CA THR A 651 15.80 23.60 3.47
C THR A 651 17.10 23.74 4.23
N PHE A 652 17.38 24.92 4.82
CA PHE A 652 18.65 25.19 5.52
C PHE A 652 18.48 25.58 6.98
N GLY A 653 17.26 25.92 7.42
CA GLY A 653 17.05 26.53 8.73
C GLY A 653 17.27 25.58 9.89
N TYR A 654 16.79 24.34 9.77
CA TYR A 654 16.79 23.38 10.88
C TYR A 654 18.20 23.04 11.36
N GLU A 655 19.14 22.83 10.44
CA GLU A 655 20.56 22.53 10.70
C GLU A 655 21.29 23.70 11.37
N ASN A 656 20.77 24.91 11.24
CA ASN A 656 21.35 26.15 11.76
C ASN A 656 20.54 26.75 12.93
N ARG A 657 19.70 25.93 13.58
CA ARG A 657 18.94 26.34 14.77
C ARG A 657 19.86 26.69 15.94
N GLY A 658 19.47 27.70 16.72
CA GLY A 658 20.26 28.20 17.86
C GLY A 658 21.29 29.27 17.46
N ALA A 659 21.18 29.82 16.24
CA ALA A 659 21.95 30.99 15.85
C ALA A 659 21.60 32.20 16.74
N LYS A 660 22.58 33.04 17.04
CA LYS A 660 22.39 34.25 17.85
C LYS A 660 21.93 35.42 16.98
N LEU A 661 22.51 35.55 15.80
CA LEU A 661 22.22 36.64 14.88
C LEU A 661 22.23 36.15 13.43
N ALA A 662 21.07 36.22 12.78
CA ALA A 662 20.96 36.01 11.34
C ALA A 662 20.89 37.35 10.61
N GLY A 663 21.52 37.44 9.44
CA GLY A 663 21.32 38.55 8.51
C GLY A 663 20.19 38.25 7.52
N LEU A 664 19.52 39.28 7.02
CA LEU A 664 18.65 39.23 5.85
C LEU A 664 19.04 40.34 4.88
N LEU A 665 19.40 39.99 3.65
CA LEU A 665 19.70 40.98 2.60
C LEU A 665 18.42 41.34 1.84
N ALA A 666 17.91 42.55 2.08
CA ALA A 666 16.66 43.07 1.56
C ALA A 666 16.79 43.60 0.13
N GLU A 667 17.12 42.72 -0.80
CA GLU A 667 17.20 43.00 -2.23
C GLU A 667 16.23 42.15 -3.04
N GLY A 668 15.92 42.59 -4.26
CA GLY A 668 15.03 41.87 -5.18
C GLY A 668 13.66 41.59 -4.55
N ALA A 669 13.29 40.31 -4.45
CA ALA A 669 12.01 39.90 -3.86
C ALA A 669 11.88 40.29 -2.37
N LEU A 670 13.00 40.37 -1.64
CA LEU A 670 13.05 40.72 -0.22
C LEU A 670 13.09 42.24 0.02
N ALA A 671 13.14 43.07 -1.03
CA ALA A 671 12.98 44.52 -0.92
C ALA A 671 11.52 44.95 -0.66
N THR A 672 10.58 44.01 -0.57
CA THR A 672 9.18 44.29 -0.18
C THR A 672 8.95 43.95 1.29
N PRO A 673 8.43 44.89 2.11
CA PRO A 673 8.25 44.63 3.55
C PRO A 673 7.37 43.43 3.87
N PHE A 674 6.34 43.19 3.06
CA PHE A 674 5.47 42.03 3.23
C PHE A 674 6.23 40.70 3.11
N HIS A 675 7.03 40.56 2.05
CA HIS A 675 7.77 39.32 1.81
C HIS A 675 8.94 39.17 2.81
N ALA A 676 9.66 40.26 3.08
CA ALA A 676 10.70 40.27 4.10
C ALA A 676 10.17 39.84 5.46
N LYS A 677 9.00 40.36 5.89
CA LYS A 677 8.37 39.99 7.16
C LYS A 677 8.09 38.48 7.28
N MET A 678 7.62 37.85 6.21
CA MET A 678 7.38 36.40 6.19
C MET A 678 8.68 35.62 6.38
N VAL A 679 9.72 35.98 5.61
CA VAL A 679 11.02 35.30 5.68
C VAL A 679 11.69 35.53 7.03
N ILE A 680 11.59 36.72 7.60
CA ILE A 680 12.05 37.03 8.97
C ILE A 680 11.35 36.13 9.98
N GLY A 681 10.02 35.97 9.88
CA GLY A 681 9.25 35.10 10.76
C GLY A 681 9.69 33.64 10.68
N ASP A 682 10.09 33.16 9.50
CA ASP A 682 10.69 31.83 9.35
C ASP A 682 12.10 31.76 9.94
N THR A 683 12.93 32.77 9.70
CA THR A 683 14.31 32.86 10.22
C THR A 683 14.36 32.91 11.75
N MET A 684 13.43 33.63 12.39
CA MET A 684 13.35 33.76 13.85
C MET A 684 13.04 32.45 14.59
N LYS A 685 12.63 31.39 13.86
CA LYS A 685 12.52 30.04 14.45
C LYS A 685 13.88 29.40 14.71
N PHE A 686 14.92 29.90 14.04
CA PHE A 686 16.27 29.33 14.04
C PHE A 686 17.33 30.28 14.59
N ALA A 687 17.06 31.59 14.62
CA ALA A 687 17.93 32.62 15.16
C ALA A 687 17.24 33.51 16.22
N GLU A 688 17.96 33.90 17.27
CA GLU A 688 17.43 34.76 18.34
C GLU A 688 17.11 36.19 17.85
N ARG A 689 17.93 36.72 16.94
CA ARG A 689 17.82 38.07 16.38
C ARG A 689 18.04 38.07 14.88
N VAL A 690 17.42 39.02 14.20
CA VAL A 690 17.59 39.23 12.75
C VAL A 690 18.03 40.65 12.46
N ARG A 691 19.12 40.81 11.71
CA ARG A 691 19.55 42.09 11.13
C ARG A 691 19.12 42.16 9.67
N VAL A 692 18.34 43.17 9.31
CA VAL A 692 17.94 43.44 7.93
C VAL A 692 18.92 44.45 7.32
N PHE A 693 19.64 44.02 6.28
CA PHE A 693 20.56 44.83 5.51
C PHE A 693 19.87 45.36 4.24
N THR A 694 19.84 46.68 4.05
CA THR A 694 19.27 47.32 2.84
C THR A 694 20.32 47.83 1.86
N ASN A 695 21.60 47.56 2.11
CA ASN A 695 22.72 47.72 1.19
C ASN A 695 22.78 49.09 0.47
N GLY A 696 22.78 50.17 1.23
CA GLY A 696 22.84 51.55 0.74
C GLY A 696 21.48 52.25 0.61
N ASP A 697 20.36 51.53 0.76
CA ASP A 697 19.02 52.11 0.60
C ASP A 697 18.40 52.49 1.96
N SER A 698 18.61 53.74 2.37
CA SER A 698 18.06 54.32 3.60
C SER A 698 16.53 54.51 3.56
N VAL A 699 15.96 54.69 2.36
CA VAL A 699 14.50 54.82 2.16
C VAL A 699 13.85 53.46 2.39
N LEU A 700 14.43 52.39 1.83
CA LEU A 700 14.01 51.03 2.06
C LEU A 700 14.16 50.64 3.53
N ARG A 701 15.25 51.04 4.19
CA ARG A 701 15.43 50.82 5.64
C ARG A 701 14.30 51.44 6.45
N ALA A 702 13.98 52.70 6.21
CA ALA A 702 12.86 53.37 6.89
C ALA A 702 11.52 52.67 6.61
N LYS A 703 11.29 52.25 5.37
CA LYS A 703 10.07 51.51 4.98
C LYS A 703 9.98 50.15 5.67
N MET A 704 11.08 49.42 5.77
CA MET A 704 11.16 48.09 6.41
C MET A 704 10.91 48.19 7.92
N ASP A 705 11.52 49.17 8.58
CA ASP A 705 11.35 49.46 10.00
C ASP A 705 9.88 49.75 10.34
N ALA A 706 9.24 50.64 9.57
CA ALA A 706 7.86 51.02 9.79
C ALA A 706 6.83 49.87 9.63
N HIS A 707 7.10 48.86 8.80
CA HIS A 707 6.11 47.84 8.41
C HIS A 707 6.35 46.46 9.03
N ILE A 708 7.60 46.10 9.36
CA ILE A 708 7.91 44.79 9.94
C ILE A 708 7.65 44.83 11.45
N GLY A 709 8.28 45.76 12.18
CA GLY A 709 7.99 46.07 13.59
C GLY A 709 8.02 44.88 14.55
N LEU A 710 8.84 43.86 14.29
CA LEU A 710 8.93 42.65 15.11
C LEU A 710 10.03 42.78 16.19
N PRO A 711 9.77 42.36 17.45
CA PRO A 711 10.81 42.31 18.48
C PRO A 711 11.99 41.44 18.05
N GLY A 712 13.22 41.88 18.32
CA GLY A 712 14.44 41.15 17.92
C GLY A 712 14.89 41.38 16.48
N VAL A 713 14.23 42.28 15.73
CA VAL A 713 14.66 42.71 14.39
C VAL A 713 15.34 44.08 14.49
N THR A 714 16.48 44.20 13.81
CA THR A 714 17.26 45.44 13.69
C THR A 714 17.57 45.72 12.23
N TYR A 715 17.94 46.96 11.90
CA TYR A 715 18.17 47.40 10.52
C TYR A 715 19.56 47.99 10.35
N GLU A 716 20.17 47.78 9.19
CA GLU A 716 21.46 48.33 8.76
C GLU A 716 21.33 48.75 7.29
N ASP A 717 21.62 50.02 7.01
CA ASP A 717 21.47 50.61 5.67
C ASP A 717 22.78 50.86 4.97
N ARG A 718 23.94 50.70 5.62
CA ARG A 718 25.23 50.86 4.94
C ARG A 718 25.47 49.75 3.90
N PRO A 719 26.11 50.07 2.77
CA PRO A 719 26.51 49.06 1.78
C PRO A 719 27.42 47.98 2.37
N ILE A 720 27.18 46.73 1.97
CA ILE A 720 28.07 45.59 2.24
C ILE A 720 29.12 45.55 1.12
N THR A 721 30.37 45.76 1.49
CA THR A 721 31.51 45.81 0.55
C THR A 721 32.17 44.46 0.35
N CYS A 722 32.10 43.56 1.33
CA CYS A 722 32.67 42.20 1.24
C CYS A 722 32.02 41.26 2.27
N ILE A 723 31.89 39.98 1.92
CA ILE A 723 31.44 38.90 2.81
C ILE A 723 32.55 37.87 2.94
N ARG A 724 32.99 37.60 4.16
CA ARG A 724 34.07 36.65 4.47
C ARG A 724 33.62 35.64 5.52
N ARG A 725 34.25 34.47 5.57
CA ARG A 725 34.05 33.54 6.71
C ARG A 725 34.84 34.03 7.91
N THR A 726 34.23 33.93 9.08
CA THR A 726 34.94 34.13 10.35
C THR A 726 36.09 33.13 10.51
N ALA A 727 37.12 33.50 11.28
CA ALA A 727 38.29 32.65 11.53
C ALA A 727 37.94 31.28 12.17
N SER A 728 36.78 31.18 12.85
CA SER A 728 36.26 29.95 13.42
C SER A 728 35.34 29.16 12.48
N SER A 729 35.19 29.57 11.21
CA SER A 729 34.32 29.01 10.15
C SER A 729 32.82 28.85 10.46
N LEU A 730 32.38 29.22 11.67
CA LEU A 730 31.00 29.06 12.16
C LEU A 730 30.03 30.13 11.67
N GLY A 731 30.51 31.34 11.30
CA GLY A 731 29.68 32.45 10.82
C GLY A 731 30.33 33.30 9.71
N LEU A 732 29.64 34.36 9.31
CA LEU A 732 30.05 35.35 8.31
C LEU A 732 30.48 36.66 8.96
N GLU A 733 31.48 37.31 8.37
CA GLU A 733 31.92 38.67 8.66
C GLU A 733 31.57 39.55 7.44
N LEU A 734 30.77 40.59 7.68
CA LEU A 734 30.26 41.50 6.66
C LEU A 734 30.96 42.84 6.81
N ASP A 735 31.80 43.20 5.84
CA ASP A 735 32.50 44.49 5.83
C ASP A 735 31.55 45.57 5.30
N LEU A 736 31.27 46.57 6.11
CA LEU A 736 30.37 47.67 5.77
C LEU A 736 31.17 48.89 5.31
N GLU A 737 30.55 49.70 4.46
CA GLU A 737 31.08 50.99 4.07
C GLU A 737 31.40 51.84 5.32
N GLY A 738 32.59 52.46 5.35
CA GLY A 738 33.13 53.17 6.51
C GLY A 738 34.09 52.35 7.39
N GLY A 739 34.42 51.11 7.00
CA GLY A 739 35.54 50.33 7.57
C GLY A 739 35.21 49.52 8.83
N SER A 740 33.93 49.42 9.21
CA SER A 740 33.46 48.55 10.29
C SER A 740 32.94 47.22 9.75
N SER A 741 33.09 46.13 10.50
CA SER A 741 32.58 44.81 10.13
C SER A 741 31.55 44.29 11.15
N GLU A 742 30.55 43.54 10.70
CA GLU A 742 29.54 42.89 11.56
C GLU A 742 29.62 41.36 11.40
N THR A 743 29.56 40.64 12.53
CA THR A 743 29.57 39.17 12.54
C THR A 743 28.15 38.64 12.70
N ILE A 744 27.75 37.74 11.80
CA ILE A 744 26.46 37.03 11.84
C ILE A 744 26.68 35.52 11.68
N ASP A 745 25.75 34.69 12.13
CA ASP A 745 25.87 33.22 12.01
C ASP A 745 25.59 32.73 10.58
N PHE A 746 24.60 33.34 9.91
CA PHE A 746 24.27 33.10 8.50
C PHE A 746 23.50 34.28 7.90
N LEU A 747 23.49 34.37 6.57
CA LEU A 747 22.74 35.37 5.82
C LEU A 747 21.56 34.72 5.08
N VAL A 748 20.41 35.39 5.04
CA VAL A 748 19.24 34.96 4.26
C VAL A 748 19.07 35.90 3.08
N HIS A 749 19.06 35.34 1.87
CA HIS A 749 18.82 36.09 0.64
C HIS A 749 18.20 35.18 -0.41
N GLN A 750 17.21 35.68 -1.15
CA GLN A 750 16.58 34.97 -2.27
C GLN A 750 17.10 35.53 -3.60
N PRO A 751 18.11 34.89 -4.24
CA PRO A 751 18.67 35.40 -5.47
C PRO A 751 17.62 35.49 -6.56
N ARG A 752 17.76 36.49 -7.44
CA ARG A 752 17.02 36.50 -8.70
C ARG A 752 17.36 35.23 -9.49
N THR A 753 16.41 34.72 -10.27
CA THR A 753 16.62 33.52 -11.08
C THR A 753 16.34 33.77 -12.55
N GLU A 754 17.15 33.16 -13.42
CA GLU A 754 17.01 33.25 -14.88
C GLU A 754 16.84 31.86 -15.51
N ILE A 755 16.05 31.78 -16.59
CA ILE A 755 15.87 30.54 -17.35
C ILE A 755 17.16 30.20 -18.10
N ASN A 756 17.64 28.96 -17.95
CA ASN A 756 18.89 28.49 -18.54
C ASN A 756 18.88 28.52 -20.08
N ILE A 757 17.72 28.26 -20.69
CA ILE A 757 17.55 28.18 -22.15
C ILE A 757 16.72 29.35 -22.71
N LEU A 758 16.86 30.55 -22.15
CA LEU A 758 16.06 31.73 -22.57
C LEU A 758 16.04 31.97 -24.10
N PRO A 759 17.15 31.78 -24.86
CA PRO A 759 17.10 31.87 -26.32
C PRO A 759 16.12 30.88 -26.98
N LEU A 760 16.05 29.63 -26.50
CA LEU A 760 15.13 28.62 -27.03
C LEU A 760 13.67 28.92 -26.66
N VAL A 761 13.44 29.44 -25.46
CA VAL A 761 12.11 29.89 -25.02
C VAL A 761 11.61 31.01 -25.94
N LYS A 762 12.49 31.96 -26.27
CA LYS A 762 12.19 33.03 -27.25
C LYS A 762 12.00 32.48 -28.67
N GLN A 763 12.81 31.51 -29.09
CA GLN A 763 12.69 30.87 -30.40
C GLN A 763 11.33 30.15 -30.56
N LEU A 764 10.80 29.54 -29.50
CA LEU A 764 9.48 28.93 -29.47
C LEU A 764 8.33 29.94 -29.32
N GLY A 765 8.63 31.22 -29.11
CA GLY A 765 7.64 32.27 -28.89
C GLY A 765 6.85 32.11 -27.59
N LEU A 766 7.41 31.45 -26.57
CA LEU A 766 6.71 31.20 -25.30
C LEU A 766 6.68 32.45 -24.43
N GLU A 767 5.51 32.75 -23.85
CA GLU A 767 5.34 33.85 -22.91
C GLU A 767 6.00 33.57 -21.54
N LEU A 768 6.54 34.62 -20.93
CA LEU A 768 6.99 34.60 -19.54
C LEU A 768 6.00 35.39 -18.66
N ASP A 769 5.86 35.00 -17.41
CA ASP A 769 5.12 35.78 -16.42
C ASP A 769 5.96 36.95 -15.87
N ASP A 770 5.36 37.77 -14.99
CA ASP A 770 6.00 38.94 -14.37
C ASP A 770 7.25 38.58 -13.54
N ARG A 771 7.43 37.29 -13.21
CA ARG A 771 8.56 36.77 -12.43
C ARG A 771 9.62 36.13 -13.34
N GLY A 772 9.40 36.14 -14.64
CA GLY A 772 10.24 35.53 -15.65
C GLY A 772 10.18 34.00 -15.66
N ASP A 773 9.16 33.37 -15.06
CA ASP A 773 8.87 31.94 -15.20
C ASP A 773 8.07 31.71 -16.50
N ILE A 774 8.21 30.55 -17.15
CA ILE A 774 7.47 30.24 -18.39
C ILE A 774 5.99 30.09 -18.05
N LYS A 775 5.15 30.87 -18.72
CA LYS A 775 3.71 30.87 -18.51
C LYS A 775 3.11 29.52 -18.91
N ASN A 776 2.23 29.01 -18.05
CA ASN A 776 1.66 27.69 -18.20
C ASN A 776 0.28 27.59 -17.56
N THR A 777 -0.46 26.54 -17.92
CA THR A 777 -1.83 26.31 -17.44
C THR A 777 -1.91 25.00 -16.64
N PRO A 778 -2.14 25.06 -15.31
CA PRO A 778 -2.51 23.88 -14.52
C PRO A 778 -3.83 23.24 -15.02
N PRO A 779 -4.06 21.94 -14.82
CA PRO A 779 -3.29 21.03 -13.96
C PRO A 779 -2.13 20.32 -14.66
N PHE A 780 -2.00 20.43 -15.99
CA PHE A 780 -1.00 19.68 -16.78
C PHE A 780 0.21 20.50 -17.21
N TYR A 781 0.24 21.80 -16.89
CA TYR A 781 1.40 22.67 -17.12
C TYR A 781 1.79 22.76 -18.60
N GLN A 782 0.78 22.79 -19.48
CA GLN A 782 0.96 23.09 -20.89
C GLN A 782 1.16 24.60 -21.07
N THR A 783 2.00 25.00 -22.01
CA THR A 783 2.14 26.41 -22.39
C THR A 783 0.98 26.85 -23.28
N ASP A 784 0.98 28.13 -23.65
CA ASP A 784 0.16 28.70 -24.72
C ASP A 784 0.38 28.03 -26.08
N HIS A 785 1.50 27.33 -26.26
CA HIS A 785 1.85 26.64 -27.49
C HIS A 785 1.46 25.15 -27.45
N PRO A 786 0.54 24.68 -28.31
CA PRO A 786 0.08 23.30 -28.28
C PRO A 786 1.20 22.26 -28.45
N GLY A 787 1.28 21.31 -27.51
CA GLY A 787 2.28 20.25 -27.50
C GLY A 787 3.60 20.61 -26.81
N VAL A 788 3.73 21.84 -26.29
CA VAL A 788 4.84 22.24 -25.42
C VAL A 788 4.35 22.31 -23.97
N PHE A 789 5.07 21.63 -23.09
CA PHE A 789 4.79 21.55 -21.66
C PHE A 789 6.01 22.06 -20.89
N VAL A 790 5.80 22.43 -19.63
CA VAL A 790 6.87 22.90 -18.75
C VAL A 790 6.75 22.30 -17.35
N ALA A 791 7.86 22.06 -16.67
CA ALA A 791 7.86 21.54 -15.31
C ALA A 791 9.10 21.98 -14.52
N GLY A 792 8.94 22.12 -13.19
CA GLY A 792 10.04 22.49 -12.29
C GLY A 792 10.34 24.00 -12.30
N ASP A 793 11.53 24.37 -11.83
CA ASP A 793 11.90 25.76 -11.49
C ASP A 793 11.71 26.78 -12.61
N CYS A 794 11.73 26.35 -13.88
CA CYS A 794 11.50 27.24 -15.01
C CYS A 794 10.03 27.68 -15.16
N ALA A 795 9.10 27.09 -14.41
CA ALA A 795 7.65 27.22 -14.63
C ALA A 795 6.84 27.52 -13.37
N THR A 796 7.49 27.77 -12.23
CA THR A 796 6.81 28.04 -10.96
C THR A 796 7.62 28.95 -10.05
N PRO A 797 6.96 29.81 -9.25
CA PRO A 797 7.63 30.54 -8.18
C PRO A 797 8.09 29.63 -7.02
N PHE A 798 7.50 28.44 -6.87
CA PHE A 798 7.80 27.49 -5.79
C PHE A 798 8.92 26.53 -6.20
N LYS A 799 10.15 27.03 -6.16
CA LYS A 799 11.34 26.36 -6.72
C LYS A 799 11.98 25.39 -5.72
N ILE A 800 11.28 24.29 -5.44
CA ILE A 800 11.70 23.21 -4.53
C ILE A 800 11.52 21.84 -5.20
N ILE A 801 12.33 20.86 -4.78
CA ILE A 801 12.32 19.51 -5.36
C ILE A 801 10.91 18.88 -5.35
N PRO A 802 10.14 18.84 -4.25
CA PRO A 802 8.80 18.23 -4.24
C PRO A 802 7.84 18.84 -5.27
N MET A 803 7.94 20.15 -5.47
CA MET A 803 7.11 20.86 -6.44
C MET A 803 7.50 20.50 -7.87
N ALA A 804 8.80 20.43 -8.17
CA ALA A 804 9.28 19.96 -9.47
C ALA A 804 8.86 18.51 -9.75
N MET A 805 8.89 17.64 -8.74
CA MET A 805 8.42 16.25 -8.85
C MET A 805 6.92 16.18 -9.19
N PHE A 806 6.11 16.96 -8.48
CA PHE A 806 4.67 17.04 -8.70
C PHE A 806 4.32 17.57 -10.10
N MET A 807 4.92 18.69 -10.50
CA MET A 807 4.76 19.25 -11.85
C MET A 807 5.16 18.24 -12.93
N GLY A 808 6.26 17.54 -12.71
CA GLY A 808 6.76 16.54 -13.64
C GLY A 808 5.75 15.41 -13.88
N ALA A 809 5.18 14.86 -12.80
CA ALA A 809 4.19 13.79 -12.90
C ALA A 809 2.93 14.23 -13.68
N GLN A 810 2.45 15.43 -13.40
CA GLN A 810 1.26 16.00 -14.04
C GLN A 810 1.50 16.36 -15.52
N ALA A 811 2.64 16.98 -15.84
CA ALA A 811 3.03 17.26 -17.22
C ALA A 811 3.16 15.97 -18.03
N GLY A 812 3.75 14.92 -17.46
CA GLY A 812 3.79 13.59 -18.06
C GLY A 812 2.40 13.02 -18.35
N ALA A 813 1.45 13.17 -17.42
CA ALA A 813 0.07 12.74 -17.64
C ALA A 813 -0.63 13.54 -18.76
N GLY A 814 -0.40 14.85 -18.82
CA GLY A 814 -0.91 15.72 -19.88
C GLY A 814 -0.37 15.35 -21.27
N ILE A 815 0.93 15.11 -21.36
CA ILE A 815 1.61 14.66 -22.58
C ILE A 815 1.01 13.33 -23.07
N ALA A 816 0.91 12.32 -22.19
CA ALA A 816 0.35 11.02 -22.56
C ALA A 816 -1.08 11.13 -23.11
N ARG A 817 -1.93 11.89 -22.43
CA ARG A 817 -3.33 12.13 -22.85
C ARG A 817 -3.40 12.88 -24.18
N SER A 818 -2.54 13.88 -24.39
CA SER A 818 -2.49 14.62 -25.64
C SER A 818 -2.08 13.73 -26.81
N ILE A 819 -1.09 12.85 -26.64
CA ILE A 819 -0.68 11.89 -27.68
C ILE A 819 -1.83 10.93 -28.03
N ALA A 820 -2.58 10.44 -27.03
CA ALA A 820 -3.73 9.57 -27.26
C ALA A 820 -4.88 10.28 -28.00
N GLY A 821 -5.17 11.53 -27.65
CA GLY A 821 -6.19 12.36 -28.31
C GLY A 821 -5.88 12.64 -29.78
N ASP A 822 -4.61 12.95 -30.10
CA ASP A 822 -4.16 13.19 -31.48
C ASP A 822 -4.31 11.93 -32.36
N GLY A 823 -4.14 10.74 -31.77
CA GLY A 823 -4.35 9.45 -32.45
C GLY A 823 -5.83 9.16 -32.75
N PHE A 824 -6.72 9.52 -31.83
CA PHE A 824 -8.16 9.30 -31.98
C PHE A 824 -8.78 10.21 -33.05
N LEU A 825 -8.35 11.47 -33.13
CA LEU A 825 -8.81 12.42 -34.14
C LEU A 825 -8.33 12.08 -35.56
N LYS A 826 -7.09 11.59 -35.72
CA LYS A 826 -6.57 11.12 -37.02
C LYS A 826 -7.33 9.89 -37.54
N ALA A 827 -7.65 8.93 -36.66
CA ALA A 827 -8.42 7.74 -37.03
C ALA A 827 -9.85 8.07 -37.51
N HIS A 828 -10.50 9.08 -36.92
CA HIS A 828 -11.81 9.55 -37.37
C HIS A 828 -11.75 10.37 -38.68
N SER A 829 -10.72 11.18 -38.89
CA SER A 829 -10.56 11.92 -40.15
C SER A 829 -10.31 11.03 -41.37
N GLN A 830 -9.66 9.87 -41.19
CA GLN A 830 -9.46 8.90 -42.28
C GLN A 830 -10.71 8.06 -42.59
N GLN A 831 -11.64 7.91 -41.65
CA GLN A 831 -12.95 7.27 -41.89
C GLN A 831 -13.99 8.19 -42.55
N THR A 832 -13.69 9.48 -42.72
CA THR A 832 -14.60 10.45 -43.37
C THR A 832 -14.16 10.78 -44.81
N ILE A 833 -13.06 10.18 -45.30
CA ILE A 833 -12.53 10.38 -46.67
C ILE A 833 -12.40 9.03 -47.44
N MET A 834 -12.97 7.94 -46.91
CA MET A 834 -13.36 6.75 -47.68
C MET A 834 -14.87 6.61 -47.62
#